data_AF-A0A849GGX7-F1
#
_entry.id   AF-A0A849GGX7-F1
#
_cell.length_a   1.000
_cell.length_b   1.000
_cell.length_c   1.000
_cell.angle_alpha   90.00
_cell.angle_beta   90.00
_cell.angle_gamma   90.00
#
_symmetry.space_group_name_H-M   'P 1'
#
loop_
_entity.id
_entity.type
_entity.pdbx_description
1 polymer ?
#
loop_
_entity_poly.entity_id
_entity_poly.type
_entity_poly.pdbx_seq_one_letter_code
_entity_poly.pdbx_strand_id
1 'polypeptide(L)'
;VGGVIVMRWGENALKTIDAVKERLAELEQSLPDGVEIVTTYDRSALIERAVETLQGKLLEEFIVVALVCAAFLFHLRSSAVVILSLPVGILVAFIVMRLQGLNANIMSLGGIAIAIGAMVDAAIVMIENVHKHIENEPLTEENRWRVIGDAASEVGAPLFFSLVIITLSFLPVFTLEAQEGRLFAPLAYTKTYAMAAAAGLSITLVPVLMGYFIRGHVTPEHKNPINRLLIAMYEPVIHGVIRFPRSTLLAALLILIVGLWPATQLGSEFMPPLDEGDLMYMPTTYPGVSIDKARELLQQTDKMIRTVPEVKSVFGKIGRAETATDPAPLTMIETVIQFKPREEWREGMTTDSLRAELDSIVQVPGLTNAWVMPIKTRIDMLATGIKTPVGIKVSGPDLTVIERIGKDLERVLADVRGTASVYSERVAGGRYVDVDIDRHRASRYGLNIRDVQDIVRTAVGGMNVTQTVEGLERYPVNVRYPQRVRSSLEELRLLPIVTPQGARIALADVADVDVVDGPPVIKSENARLNGWSYVDITGRDLGSYVAEAQQTVANRVELPAGYSLAWSGQYEYMVRAKERLSLVGPVTLAIIVLLLYLNFRRFAEVAIIMGTLPMALIGGIWLLYLLDYDLSVAVGVGFIALAGVAVEIGVVMLVYLNQAIRRQKSVAETEGRELTDEDVRQAVLEGALLRVRPIMMTVAAIIAGLLPIMLGGGTGAEVMRRIAAPMVGGMISATVLTLIVIPALFLLWRGRAATR
;
A
#
# COMPACT_ATOMS: atom_id res chain seq x y z
N VAL A 1 -2.04 32.66 -16.29
CA VAL A 1 -0.70 32.05 -16.20
C VAL A 1 -0.76 30.95 -15.16
N GLY A 2 -0.09 29.82 -15.38
CA GLY A 2 -0.03 28.72 -14.40
C GLY A 2 1.34 28.66 -13.74
N GLY A 3 1.39 28.25 -12.48
CA GLY A 3 2.63 28.08 -11.71
C GLY A 3 2.66 26.72 -11.02
N VAL A 4 3.86 26.19 -10.79
CA VAL A 4 4.06 24.95 -10.03
C VAL A 4 5.09 25.18 -8.93
N ILE A 5 4.87 24.57 -7.78
CA ILE A 5 5.80 24.62 -6.65
C ILE A 5 6.37 23.22 -6.46
N VAL A 6 7.68 23.11 -6.60
CA VAL A 6 8.41 21.85 -6.45
C VAL A 6 9.04 21.83 -5.06
N MET A 7 8.59 20.90 -4.22
CA MET A 7 9.20 20.64 -2.93
C MET A 7 10.55 19.95 -3.11
N ARG A 8 11.53 20.34 -2.29
CA ARG A 8 12.83 19.66 -2.22
C ARG A 8 12.64 18.21 -1.76
N TRP A 9 13.43 17.31 -2.33
CA TRP A 9 13.42 15.89 -1.93
C TRP A 9 13.76 15.72 -0.45
N GLY A 10 12.98 14.89 0.26
CA GLY A 10 13.18 14.58 1.68
C GLY A 10 12.57 15.57 2.68
N GLU A 11 12.09 16.74 2.23
CA GLU A 11 11.44 17.73 3.10
C GLU A 11 9.98 17.37 3.43
N ASN A 12 9.40 18.07 4.40
CA ASN A 12 8.01 17.89 4.81
C ASN A 12 7.04 18.69 3.90
N ALA A 13 6.12 17.97 3.27
CA ALA A 13 5.15 18.54 2.34
C ALA A 13 4.19 19.53 3.00
N LEU A 14 3.56 19.15 4.12
CA LEU A 14 2.59 19.99 4.82
C LEU A 14 3.22 21.31 5.25
N LYS A 15 4.38 21.25 5.93
CA LYS A 15 5.12 22.43 6.37
C LYS A 15 5.51 23.35 5.20
N THR A 16 5.89 22.78 4.06
CA THR A 16 6.25 23.57 2.87
C THR A 16 5.03 24.26 2.29
N ILE A 17 3.89 23.56 2.23
CA ILE A 17 2.63 24.11 1.71
C ILE A 17 2.11 25.23 2.62
N ASP A 18 2.18 25.05 3.95
CA ASP A 18 1.74 26.08 4.90
C ASP A 18 2.56 27.37 4.76
N ALA A 19 3.90 27.24 4.67
CA ALA A 19 4.78 28.38 4.44
C ALA A 19 4.51 29.07 3.09
N VAL A 20 4.15 28.30 2.05
CA VAL A 20 3.74 28.85 0.76
C VAL A 20 2.42 29.61 0.89
N LYS A 21 1.41 29.03 1.55
CA LYS A 21 0.10 29.66 1.74
C LYS A 21 0.22 30.97 2.51
N GLU A 22 0.99 30.96 3.60
CA GLU A 22 1.31 32.16 4.37
C GLU A 22 1.93 33.23 3.48
N ARG A 23 2.93 32.86 2.67
CA ARG A 23 3.59 33.81 1.76
C ARG A 23 2.68 34.31 0.65
N LEU A 24 1.78 33.47 0.12
CA LEU A 24 0.82 33.89 -0.91
C LEU A 24 -0.20 34.89 -0.33
N ALA A 25 -0.69 34.68 0.89
CA ALA A 25 -1.59 35.61 1.57
C ALA A 25 -0.94 36.98 1.82
N GLU A 26 0.35 37.03 2.13
CA GLU A 26 1.10 38.29 2.20
C GLU A 26 1.20 38.98 0.83
N LEU A 27 1.38 38.20 -0.24
CA LEU A 27 1.55 38.74 -1.59
C LEU A 27 0.23 39.26 -2.18
N GLU A 28 -0.92 38.69 -1.81
CA GLU A 28 -2.24 39.11 -2.30
C GLU A 28 -2.46 40.63 -2.16
N GLN A 29 -1.97 41.26 -1.09
CA GLN A 29 -2.09 42.71 -0.87
C GLN A 29 -1.25 43.57 -1.82
N SER A 30 -0.24 42.97 -2.45
CA SER A 30 0.70 43.62 -3.38
C SER A 30 0.43 43.26 -4.85
N LEU A 31 -0.53 42.40 -5.11
CA LEU A 31 -0.93 42.06 -6.47
C LEU A 31 -1.63 43.25 -7.14
N PRO A 32 -1.47 43.44 -8.46
CA PRO A 32 -2.23 44.44 -9.21
C PRO A 32 -3.74 44.17 -9.13
N ASP A 33 -4.53 45.25 -9.20
CA ASP A 33 -6.00 45.17 -9.22
C ASP A 33 -6.49 44.20 -10.31
N GLY A 34 -7.34 43.25 -9.92
CA GLY A 34 -7.91 42.22 -10.81
C GLY A 34 -7.07 40.96 -11.00
N VAL A 35 -5.91 40.84 -10.34
CA VAL A 35 -5.11 39.60 -10.33
C VAL A 35 -5.48 38.77 -9.09
N GLU A 36 -5.88 37.52 -9.33
CA GLU A 36 -6.20 36.54 -8.28
C GLU A 36 -5.35 35.27 -8.43
N ILE A 37 -4.92 34.70 -7.30
CA ILE A 37 -4.21 33.42 -7.26
C ILE A 37 -5.18 32.31 -6.90
N VAL A 38 -5.69 31.61 -7.91
CA VAL A 38 -6.59 30.46 -7.70
C VAL A 38 -5.76 29.18 -7.54
N THR A 39 -5.85 28.55 -6.38
CA THR A 39 -5.18 27.25 -6.13
C THR A 39 -5.88 26.13 -6.89
N THR A 40 -5.14 25.39 -7.71
CA THR A 40 -5.68 24.32 -8.57
C THR A 40 -5.33 22.91 -8.11
N TYR A 41 -4.34 22.77 -7.23
CA TYR A 41 -3.97 21.50 -6.60
C TYR A 41 -3.30 21.74 -5.26
N ASP A 42 -3.79 21.09 -4.22
CA ASP A 42 -3.27 21.24 -2.85
C ASP A 42 -3.18 19.89 -2.14
N ARG A 43 -1.95 19.45 -1.86
CA ARG A 43 -1.69 18.18 -1.17
C ARG A 43 -1.95 18.24 0.33
N SER A 44 -2.02 19.42 0.94
CA SER A 44 -2.30 19.54 2.39
C SER A 44 -3.66 18.94 2.74
N ALA A 45 -4.68 19.19 1.93
CA ALA A 45 -6.03 18.63 2.13
C ALA A 45 -6.03 17.09 2.16
N LEU A 46 -5.21 16.44 1.32
CA LEU A 46 -5.05 15.00 1.36
C LEU A 46 -4.37 14.54 2.67
N ILE A 47 -3.30 15.22 3.07
CA ILE A 47 -2.53 14.88 4.27
C ILE A 47 -3.40 15.05 5.53
N GLU A 48 -4.12 16.16 5.64
CA GLU A 48 -5.01 16.46 6.76
C GLU A 48 -6.14 15.44 6.85
N ARG A 49 -6.87 15.18 5.76
CA ARG A 49 -7.92 14.15 5.74
C ARG A 49 -7.39 12.77 6.12
N ALA A 50 -6.22 12.40 5.63
CA ALA A 50 -5.59 11.13 5.94
C ALA A 50 -5.21 11.02 7.43
N VAL A 51 -4.64 12.08 8.00
CA VAL A 51 -4.28 12.14 9.42
C VAL A 51 -5.53 12.16 10.30
N GLU A 52 -6.54 12.94 9.96
CA GLU A 52 -7.83 12.99 10.68
C GLU A 52 -8.55 11.64 10.64
N THR A 53 -8.60 10.99 9.48
CA THR A 53 -9.19 9.65 9.33
C THR A 53 -8.49 8.68 10.28
N LEU A 54 -7.16 8.67 10.31
CA LEU A 54 -6.40 7.78 11.18
C LEU A 54 -6.48 8.14 12.66
N GLN A 55 -6.49 9.42 13.02
CA GLN A 55 -6.71 9.85 14.40
C GLN A 55 -8.09 9.43 14.90
N GLY A 56 -9.12 9.64 14.08
CA GLY A 56 -10.48 9.19 14.35
C GLY A 56 -10.54 7.67 14.54
N LYS A 57 -9.89 6.91 13.64
CA LYS A 57 -9.82 5.44 13.78
C LYS A 57 -9.06 5.01 15.03
N LEU A 58 -7.87 5.53 15.30
CA LEU A 58 -7.14 5.23 16.53
C LEU A 58 -7.97 5.51 17.79
N LEU A 59 -8.77 6.58 17.80
CA LEU A 59 -9.69 6.87 18.89
C LEU A 59 -10.85 5.88 18.98
N GLU A 60 -11.47 5.53 17.85
CA GLU A 60 -12.50 4.48 17.77
C GLU A 60 -11.94 3.15 18.30
N GLU A 61 -10.74 2.74 17.86
CA GLU A 61 -10.07 1.52 18.32
C GLU A 61 -9.83 1.55 19.82
N PHE A 62 -9.30 2.67 20.34
CA PHE A 62 -9.07 2.85 21.77
C PHE A 62 -10.35 2.70 22.59
N ILE A 63 -11.43 3.36 22.17
CA ILE A 63 -12.73 3.30 22.85
C ILE A 63 -13.29 1.88 22.79
N VAL A 64 -13.28 1.24 21.63
CA VAL A 64 -13.80 -0.12 21.46
C VAL A 64 -13.02 -1.12 22.30
N VAL A 65 -11.68 -1.05 22.29
CA VAL A 65 -10.85 -1.92 23.12
C VAL A 65 -11.09 -1.66 24.61
N ALA A 66 -11.23 -0.40 25.03
CA ALA A 66 -11.56 -0.05 26.41
C ALA A 66 -12.92 -0.63 26.85
N LEU A 67 -13.93 -0.56 25.97
CA LEU A 67 -15.26 -1.13 26.22
C LEU A 67 -15.23 -2.65 26.33
N VAL A 68 -14.49 -3.33 25.44
CA VAL A 68 -14.30 -4.79 25.50
C VAL A 68 -13.63 -5.18 26.82
N CYS A 69 -12.55 -4.50 27.20
CA CYS A 69 -11.86 -4.76 28.47
C CYS A 69 -12.79 -4.55 29.67
N ALA A 70 -13.58 -3.47 29.67
CA ALA A 70 -14.55 -3.18 30.73
C ALA A 70 -15.64 -4.25 30.85
N ALA A 71 -16.16 -4.74 29.72
CA ALA A 71 -17.19 -5.77 29.69
C ALA A 71 -16.69 -7.12 30.24
N PHE A 72 -15.47 -7.53 29.90
CA PHE A 72 -14.90 -8.81 30.32
C PHE A 72 -14.33 -8.80 31.75
N LEU A 73 -13.71 -7.70 32.16
CA LEU A 73 -13.13 -7.58 33.51
C LEU A 73 -14.17 -7.28 34.58
N PHE A 74 -15.33 -6.72 34.21
CA PHE A 74 -16.44 -6.34 35.09
C PHE A 74 -16.01 -5.53 36.35
N HIS A 75 -14.87 -4.85 36.23
CA HIS A 75 -14.23 -4.06 37.28
C HIS A 75 -13.54 -2.85 36.64
N LEU A 76 -14.16 -1.68 36.78
CA LEU A 76 -13.72 -0.41 36.16
C LEU A 76 -12.26 -0.07 36.46
N ARG A 77 -11.79 -0.31 37.69
CA ARG A 77 -10.40 0.00 38.07
C ARG A 77 -9.38 -0.92 37.41
N SER A 78 -9.74 -2.18 37.17
CA SER A 78 -8.86 -3.11 36.44
C SER A 78 -8.78 -2.71 34.97
N SER A 79 -9.90 -2.28 34.39
CA SER A 79 -9.93 -1.76 33.02
C SER A 79 -9.12 -0.47 32.87
N ALA A 80 -9.10 0.38 33.91
CA ALA A 80 -8.29 1.60 33.94
C ALA A 80 -6.78 1.33 33.76
N VAL A 81 -6.27 0.17 34.22
CA VAL A 81 -4.85 -0.20 34.02
C VAL A 81 -4.54 -0.33 32.52
N VAL A 82 -5.40 -1.02 31.79
CA VAL A 82 -5.28 -1.21 30.33
C VAL A 82 -5.39 0.14 29.59
N ILE A 83 -6.41 0.92 29.96
CA ILE A 83 -6.70 2.24 29.38
C ILE A 83 -5.53 3.21 29.57
N LEU A 84 -4.82 3.14 30.71
CA LEU A 84 -3.65 3.97 30.98
C LEU A 84 -2.37 3.45 30.32
N SER A 85 -2.21 2.14 30.16
CA SER A 85 -0.99 1.57 29.55
C SER A 85 -0.89 1.83 28.04
N LEU A 86 -2.02 1.86 27.33
CA LEU A 86 -2.05 1.99 25.87
C LEU A 86 -1.52 3.36 25.40
N PRO A 87 -1.98 4.53 25.93
CA PRO A 87 -1.43 5.83 25.55
C PRO A 87 0.07 5.95 25.84
N VAL A 88 0.55 5.34 26.92
CA VAL A 88 1.99 5.33 27.25
C VAL A 88 2.79 4.54 26.22
N GLY A 89 2.30 3.36 25.80
CA GLY A 89 2.94 2.57 24.74
C GLY A 89 3.01 3.32 23.41
N ILE A 90 1.91 3.98 23.03
CA ILE A 90 1.85 4.82 21.83
C ILE A 90 2.80 6.03 21.94
N LEU A 91 2.86 6.69 23.10
CA LEU A 91 3.76 7.83 23.32
C LEU A 91 5.23 7.43 23.18
N VAL A 92 5.61 6.27 23.73
CA VAL A 92 6.97 5.72 23.56
C VAL A 92 7.27 5.47 22.09
N ALA A 93 6.33 4.90 21.32
CA ALA A 93 6.50 4.72 19.88
C ALA A 93 6.72 6.07 19.16
N PHE A 94 5.94 7.10 19.47
CA PHE A 94 6.13 8.45 18.91
C PHE A 94 7.47 9.09 19.28
N ILE A 95 7.95 8.88 20.51
CA ILE A 95 9.28 9.36 20.94
C ILE A 95 10.37 8.72 20.08
N VAL A 96 10.32 7.40 19.90
CA VAL A 96 11.30 6.67 19.06
C VAL A 96 11.22 7.10 17.60
N MET A 97 10.00 7.25 17.06
CA MET A 97 9.80 7.78 15.69
C MET A 97 10.46 9.14 15.50
N ARG A 98 10.28 10.06 16.47
CA ARG A 98 10.90 11.39 16.42
C ARG A 98 12.42 11.33 16.47
N LEU A 99 12.99 10.43 17.28
CA LEU A 99 14.45 10.25 17.37
C LEU A 99 15.05 9.69 16.07
N GLN A 100 14.29 8.86 15.35
CA GLN A 100 14.73 8.27 14.08
C GLN A 100 14.42 9.16 12.85
N GLY A 101 13.61 10.20 13.02
CA GLY A 101 13.16 11.07 11.92
C GLY A 101 12.07 10.44 11.05
N LEU A 102 11.28 9.51 11.59
CA LEU A 102 10.12 8.94 10.89
C LEU A 102 8.94 9.91 10.94
N ASN A 103 8.42 10.27 9.77
CA ASN A 103 7.25 11.13 9.62
C ASN A 103 5.97 10.38 10.02
N ALA A 104 5.00 11.08 10.60
CA ALA A 104 3.65 10.56 10.82
C ALA A 104 2.85 10.64 9.52
N ASN A 105 2.65 9.50 8.87
CA ASN A 105 1.87 9.32 7.66
C ASN A 105 0.91 8.11 7.80
N ILE A 106 0.17 7.82 6.73
CA ILE A 106 -0.84 6.76 6.71
C ILE A 106 -0.25 5.41 7.14
N MET A 107 0.90 5.06 6.59
CA MET A 107 1.56 3.78 6.84
C MET A 107 2.12 3.69 8.26
N SER A 108 2.76 4.76 8.76
CA SER A 108 3.32 4.77 10.12
C SER A 108 2.23 4.79 11.20
N LEU A 109 1.15 5.54 11.02
CA LEU A 109 0.04 5.54 11.99
C LEU A 109 -0.74 4.22 11.91
N GLY A 110 -0.89 3.66 10.72
CA GLY A 110 -1.48 2.33 10.53
C GLY A 110 -0.75 1.22 11.28
N GLY A 111 0.59 1.29 11.38
CA GLY A 111 1.37 0.34 12.18
C GLY A 111 1.07 0.41 13.68
N ILE A 112 0.82 1.62 14.21
CA ILE A 112 0.38 1.81 15.60
C ILE A 112 -1.02 1.23 15.79
N ALA A 113 -1.92 1.51 14.85
CA ALA A 113 -3.30 1.06 14.89
C ALA A 113 -3.41 -0.48 14.93
N ILE A 114 -2.67 -1.15 14.04
CA ILE A 114 -2.56 -2.62 14.03
C ILE A 114 -1.97 -3.16 15.35
N ALA A 115 -1.08 -2.41 16.00
CA ALA A 115 -0.48 -2.82 17.26
C ALA A 115 -1.44 -2.69 18.45
N ILE A 116 -2.42 -1.78 18.45
CA ILE A 116 -3.29 -1.49 19.62
C ILE A 116 -3.95 -2.75 20.18
N GLY A 117 -4.55 -3.58 19.32
CA GLY A 117 -5.20 -4.82 19.76
C GLY A 117 -4.24 -5.78 20.48
N ALA A 118 -3.01 -5.93 19.97
CA ALA A 118 -2.02 -6.83 20.53
C ALA A 118 -1.28 -6.22 21.75
N MET A 119 -1.10 -4.90 21.80
CA MET A 119 -0.47 -4.20 22.94
C MET A 119 -1.25 -4.40 24.24
N VAL A 120 -2.57 -4.46 24.13
CA VAL A 120 -3.48 -4.59 25.27
C VAL A 120 -3.52 -6.02 25.82
N ASP A 121 -3.17 -7.03 25.03
CA ASP A 121 -3.22 -8.44 25.42
C ASP A 121 -2.39 -8.73 26.68
N ALA A 122 -1.14 -8.30 26.71
CA ALA A 122 -0.28 -8.59 27.86
C ALA A 122 -0.78 -7.95 29.16
N ALA A 123 -1.41 -6.77 29.08
CA ALA A 123 -2.05 -6.16 30.23
C ALA A 123 -3.29 -6.95 30.66
N ILE A 124 -4.13 -7.36 29.70
CA ILE A 124 -5.31 -8.19 29.94
C ILE A 124 -4.94 -9.49 30.66
N VAL A 125 -4.02 -10.28 30.08
CA VAL A 125 -3.68 -11.61 30.62
C VAL A 125 -3.07 -11.49 32.02
N MET A 126 -2.31 -10.43 32.27
CA MET A 126 -1.72 -10.20 33.59
C MET A 126 -2.75 -9.81 34.65
N ILE A 127 -3.69 -8.92 34.30
CA ILE A 127 -4.81 -8.54 35.17
C ILE A 127 -5.70 -9.74 35.48
N GLU A 128 -5.96 -10.57 34.47
CA GLU A 128 -6.75 -11.78 34.60
C GLU A 128 -6.06 -12.80 35.53
N ASN A 129 -4.73 -12.97 35.40
CA ASN A 129 -4.00 -13.84 36.33
C ASN A 129 -4.07 -13.31 37.77
N VAL A 130 -4.01 -12.00 37.96
CA VAL A 130 -4.19 -11.36 39.27
C VAL A 130 -5.61 -11.61 39.80
N HIS A 131 -6.66 -11.42 39.01
CA HIS A 131 -8.05 -11.68 39.43
C HIS A 131 -8.23 -13.11 39.94
N LYS A 132 -7.61 -14.07 39.25
CA LYS A 132 -7.66 -15.49 39.65
C LYS A 132 -6.92 -15.78 40.95
N HIS A 133 -5.82 -15.09 41.23
CA HIS A 133 -5.14 -15.20 42.52
C HIS A 133 -5.98 -14.61 43.65
N ILE A 134 -6.68 -13.50 43.39
CA ILE A 134 -7.55 -12.82 44.36
C ILE A 134 -8.75 -13.69 44.75
N GLU A 135 -9.26 -14.53 43.85
CA GLU A 135 -10.32 -15.49 44.18
C GLU A 135 -9.88 -16.57 45.17
N ASN A 136 -8.62 -17.01 45.09
CA ASN A 136 -8.05 -18.01 46.00
C ASN A 136 -7.56 -17.39 47.31
N GLU A 137 -6.97 -16.19 47.25
CA GLU A 137 -6.48 -15.43 48.40
C GLU A 137 -7.03 -13.99 48.35
N PRO A 138 -8.10 -13.66 49.11
CA PRO A 138 -8.68 -12.32 49.09
C PRO A 138 -7.68 -11.26 49.55
N LEU A 139 -7.74 -10.10 48.90
CA LEU A 139 -6.81 -8.99 49.14
C LEU A 139 -7.04 -8.33 50.50
N THR A 140 -5.97 -8.25 51.28
CA THR A 140 -5.80 -7.40 52.46
C THR A 140 -4.73 -6.33 52.18
N GLU A 141 -4.67 -5.27 52.98
CA GLU A 141 -3.65 -4.21 52.79
C GLU A 141 -2.21 -4.76 52.95
N GLU A 142 -2.04 -5.83 53.72
CA GLU A 142 -0.74 -6.45 54.00
C GLU A 142 -0.31 -7.45 52.90
N ASN A 143 -1.23 -8.24 52.32
CA ASN A 143 -0.87 -9.27 51.33
C ASN A 143 -0.92 -8.77 49.87
N ARG A 144 -1.51 -7.60 49.59
CA ARG A 144 -1.78 -7.12 48.22
C ARG A 144 -0.56 -7.15 47.31
N TRP A 145 0.54 -6.56 47.75
CA TRP A 145 1.75 -6.48 46.93
C TRP A 145 2.41 -7.86 46.70
N ARG A 146 2.26 -8.77 47.67
CA ARG A 146 2.72 -10.17 47.52
C ARG A 146 1.89 -10.89 46.47
N VAL A 147 0.56 -10.89 46.60
CA VAL A 147 -0.36 -11.56 45.67
C VAL A 147 -0.17 -11.05 44.23
N ILE A 148 -0.03 -9.73 44.05
CA ILE A 148 0.19 -9.15 42.72
C ILE A 148 1.59 -9.49 42.19
N GLY A 149 2.61 -9.52 43.05
CA GLY A 149 3.97 -9.93 42.69
C GLY A 149 4.02 -11.39 42.25
N ASP A 150 3.34 -12.29 42.96
CA ASP A 150 3.28 -13.72 42.64
C ASP A 150 2.57 -13.95 41.31
N ALA A 151 1.39 -13.34 41.13
CA ALA A 151 0.62 -13.43 39.89
C ALA A 151 1.38 -12.85 38.68
N ALA A 152 2.09 -11.73 38.85
CA ALA A 152 2.89 -11.14 37.78
C ALA A 152 4.13 -11.99 37.44
N SER A 153 4.75 -12.61 38.45
CA SER A 153 5.94 -13.46 38.25
C SER A 153 5.62 -14.76 37.51
N GLU A 154 4.39 -15.26 37.65
CA GLU A 154 3.97 -16.50 36.99
C GLU A 154 3.79 -16.33 35.46
N VAL A 155 3.14 -15.25 35.03
CA VAL A 155 2.81 -15.02 33.60
C VAL A 155 3.72 -14.01 32.91
N GLY A 156 4.52 -13.25 33.65
CA GLY A 156 5.36 -12.16 33.12
C GLY A 156 6.35 -12.63 32.06
N ALA A 157 7.11 -13.70 32.33
CA ALA A 157 8.09 -14.21 31.36
C ALA A 157 7.43 -14.75 30.08
N PRO A 158 6.41 -15.64 30.14
CA PRO A 158 5.71 -16.11 28.94
C PRO A 158 5.12 -14.99 28.07
N LEU A 159 4.52 -13.96 28.69
CA LEU A 159 3.94 -12.81 27.99
C LEU A 159 4.99 -11.89 27.37
N PHE A 160 6.09 -11.64 28.08
CA PHE A 160 7.19 -10.86 27.51
C PHE A 160 7.76 -11.55 26.27
N PHE A 161 7.97 -12.87 26.32
CA PHE A 161 8.46 -13.63 25.18
C PHE A 161 7.42 -13.70 24.04
N SER A 162 6.12 -13.76 24.31
CA SER A 162 5.09 -13.72 23.24
C SER A 162 5.12 -12.40 22.48
N LEU A 163 5.19 -11.27 23.19
CA LEU A 163 5.28 -9.95 22.56
C LEU A 163 6.59 -9.76 21.78
N VAL A 164 7.71 -10.31 22.27
CA VAL A 164 8.98 -10.34 21.53
C VAL A 164 8.86 -11.16 20.25
N ILE A 165 8.15 -12.30 20.27
CA ILE A 165 7.85 -13.09 19.06
C ILE A 165 7.06 -12.25 18.06
N ILE A 166 6.01 -11.55 18.50
CA ILE A 166 5.21 -10.69 17.60
C ILE A 166 6.07 -9.58 17.00
N THR A 167 6.94 -8.98 17.81
CA THR A 167 7.86 -7.92 17.38
C THR A 167 8.86 -8.44 16.35
N LEU A 168 9.55 -9.54 16.64
CA LEU A 168 10.60 -10.10 15.77
C LEU A 168 10.03 -10.82 14.54
N SER A 169 8.80 -11.34 14.59
CA SER A 169 8.13 -11.92 13.42
C SER A 169 7.94 -10.93 12.27
N PHE A 170 7.95 -9.63 12.59
CA PHE A 170 7.84 -8.53 11.63
C PHE A 170 9.17 -8.07 11.05
N LEU A 171 10.30 -8.47 11.64
CA LEU A 171 11.63 -8.06 11.19
C LEU A 171 11.88 -8.40 9.71
N PRO A 172 11.43 -9.55 9.18
CA PRO A 172 11.62 -9.87 7.77
C PRO A 172 10.92 -8.90 6.79
N VAL A 173 9.91 -8.14 7.22
CA VAL A 173 9.25 -7.11 6.38
C VAL A 173 10.24 -6.01 5.97
N PHE A 174 11.29 -5.74 6.77
CA PHE A 174 12.33 -4.78 6.41
C PHE A 174 13.24 -5.24 5.26
N THR A 175 13.14 -6.50 4.81
CA THR A 175 13.86 -6.99 3.64
C THR A 175 13.19 -6.63 2.32
N LEU A 176 11.97 -6.07 2.37
CA LEU A 176 11.30 -5.49 1.20
C LEU A 176 12.11 -4.28 0.70
N GLU A 177 12.34 -4.23 -0.61
CA GLU A 177 13.20 -3.22 -1.24
C GLU A 177 12.36 -2.16 -1.97
N ALA A 178 13.00 -1.17 -2.58
CA ALA A 178 12.37 -0.24 -3.53
C ALA A 178 11.04 0.40 -3.04
N GLN A 179 9.97 0.26 -3.82
CA GLN A 179 8.68 0.94 -3.59
C GLN A 179 7.92 0.28 -2.45
N GLU A 180 7.84 -1.05 -2.45
CA GLU A 180 7.22 -1.85 -1.41
C GLU A 180 7.89 -1.62 -0.04
N GLY A 181 9.23 -1.59 0.02
CA GLY A 181 9.97 -1.30 1.24
C GLY A 181 9.72 0.11 1.77
N ARG A 182 9.71 1.13 0.91
CA ARG A 182 9.44 2.53 1.33
C ARG A 182 8.01 2.72 1.85
N LEU A 183 7.05 1.96 1.34
CA LEU A 183 5.66 1.98 1.79
C LEU A 183 5.49 1.24 3.14
N PHE A 184 6.03 0.03 3.26
CA PHE A 184 5.75 -0.83 4.42
C PHE A 184 6.77 -0.73 5.56
N ALA A 185 8.00 -0.23 5.33
CA ALA A 185 8.98 -0.08 6.40
C ALA A 185 8.50 0.88 7.52
N PRO A 186 7.91 2.07 7.24
CA PRO A 186 7.35 2.92 8.29
C PRO A 186 6.27 2.22 9.13
N LEU A 187 5.43 1.41 8.49
CA LEU A 187 4.42 0.59 9.17
C LEU A 187 5.07 -0.47 10.07
N ALA A 188 6.10 -1.16 9.55
CA ALA A 188 6.83 -2.16 10.32
C ALA A 188 7.56 -1.54 11.52
N TYR A 189 8.20 -0.38 11.35
CA TYR A 189 8.89 0.34 12.44
C TYR A 189 7.94 0.69 13.57
N THR A 190 6.84 1.38 13.24
CA THR A 190 5.88 1.85 14.24
C THR A 190 5.20 0.72 14.99
N LYS A 191 4.79 -0.35 14.29
CA LYS A 191 4.30 -1.57 14.94
C LYS A 191 5.35 -2.17 15.87
N THR A 192 6.59 -2.30 15.41
CA THR A 192 7.72 -2.86 16.19
C THR A 192 7.97 -2.04 17.45
N TYR A 193 7.99 -0.71 17.36
CA TYR A 193 8.19 0.17 18.52
C TYR A 193 7.03 0.13 19.50
N ALA A 194 5.80 0.12 19.00
CA ALA A 194 4.60 0.00 19.83
C ALA A 194 4.58 -1.33 20.60
N MET A 195 4.88 -2.45 19.92
CA MET A 195 4.94 -3.77 20.56
C MET A 195 6.12 -3.93 21.52
N ALA A 196 7.30 -3.41 21.16
CA ALA A 196 8.45 -3.41 22.05
C ALA A 196 8.22 -2.56 23.31
N ALA A 197 7.55 -1.41 23.16
CA ALA A 197 7.12 -0.57 24.28
C ALA A 197 6.12 -1.32 25.15
N ALA A 198 5.10 -1.96 24.56
CA ALA A 198 4.12 -2.75 25.31
C ALA A 198 4.78 -3.92 26.07
N ALA A 199 5.76 -4.59 25.48
CA ALA A 199 6.53 -5.66 26.14
C ALA A 199 7.35 -5.13 27.33
N GLY A 200 7.99 -3.97 27.18
CA GLY A 200 8.68 -3.31 28.29
C GLY A 200 7.71 -2.88 29.40
N LEU A 201 6.57 -2.31 29.03
CA LEU A 201 5.55 -1.82 29.95
C LEU A 201 4.83 -2.96 30.68
N SER A 202 4.63 -4.11 30.05
CA SER A 202 3.95 -5.26 30.66
C SER A 202 4.68 -5.83 31.86
N ILE A 203 6.01 -5.73 31.92
CA ILE A 203 6.83 -6.19 33.05
C ILE A 203 7.23 -5.07 34.03
N THR A 204 7.03 -3.79 33.65
CA THR A 204 7.42 -2.63 34.48
C THR A 204 6.21 -1.87 35.01
N LEU A 205 5.50 -1.16 34.15
CA LEU A 205 4.41 -0.25 34.53
C LEU A 205 3.13 -0.99 34.87
N VAL A 206 2.75 -2.01 34.10
CA VAL A 206 1.49 -2.74 34.30
C VAL A 206 1.40 -3.37 35.69
N PRO A 207 2.42 -4.09 36.22
CA PRO A 207 2.39 -4.65 37.57
C PRO A 207 2.19 -3.58 38.66
N VAL A 208 2.84 -2.43 38.51
CA VAL A 208 2.73 -1.31 39.45
C VAL A 208 1.33 -0.70 39.40
N LEU A 209 0.78 -0.47 38.20
CA LEU A 209 -0.57 0.06 38.03
C LEU A 209 -1.62 -0.91 38.58
N MET A 210 -1.47 -2.21 38.36
CA MET A 210 -2.32 -3.24 38.99
C MET A 210 -2.27 -3.12 40.52
N GLY A 211 -1.08 -2.99 41.10
CA GLY A 211 -0.85 -2.77 42.53
C GLY A 211 -1.58 -1.57 43.12
N TYR A 212 -1.66 -0.48 42.37
CA TYR A 212 -2.33 0.74 42.81
C TYR A 212 -3.85 0.71 42.59
N PHE A 213 -4.31 0.25 41.42
CA PHE A 213 -5.72 0.37 41.01
C PHE A 213 -6.58 -0.82 41.42
N ILE A 214 -6.04 -2.04 41.51
CA ILE A 214 -6.82 -3.22 41.90
C ILE A 214 -7.00 -3.21 43.42
N ARG A 215 -8.11 -2.60 43.86
CA ARG A 215 -8.51 -2.49 45.27
C ARG A 215 -10.01 -2.76 45.41
N GLY A 216 -10.38 -3.48 46.46
CA GLY A 216 -11.77 -3.76 46.82
C GLY A 216 -12.19 -5.19 46.48
N HIS A 217 -13.51 -5.45 46.52
CA HIS A 217 -14.07 -6.76 46.26
C HIS A 217 -14.14 -7.01 44.75
N VAL A 218 -13.23 -7.83 44.23
CA VAL A 218 -13.26 -8.28 42.83
C VAL A 218 -14.39 -9.30 42.69
N THR A 219 -15.31 -9.09 41.74
CA THR A 219 -16.42 -10.02 41.52
C THR A 219 -15.90 -11.34 40.97
N PRO A 220 -16.30 -12.49 41.56
CA PRO A 220 -15.90 -13.80 41.07
C PRO A 220 -16.31 -14.08 39.62
N GLU A 221 -15.47 -14.81 38.89
CA GLU A 221 -15.53 -15.11 37.45
C GLU A 221 -16.89 -15.65 37.00
N HIS A 222 -17.49 -16.55 37.79
CA HIS A 222 -18.77 -17.21 37.50
C HIS A 222 -19.97 -16.26 37.52
N LYS A 223 -19.82 -15.05 38.04
CA LYS A 223 -20.88 -14.03 38.07
C LYS A 223 -20.93 -13.17 36.80
N ASN A 224 -19.87 -13.13 35.98
CA ASN A 224 -19.91 -12.40 34.72
C ASN A 224 -20.78 -13.16 33.70
N PRO A 225 -21.90 -12.58 33.20
CA PRO A 225 -22.80 -13.26 32.28
C PRO A 225 -22.12 -13.66 30.96
N ILE A 226 -21.14 -12.88 30.48
CA ILE A 226 -20.41 -13.15 29.24
C ILE A 226 -19.57 -14.41 29.41
N ASN A 227 -18.81 -14.50 30.50
CA ASN A 227 -17.95 -15.65 30.76
C ASN A 227 -18.75 -16.93 30.96
N ARG A 228 -19.86 -16.84 31.71
CA ARG A 228 -20.74 -18.00 31.94
C ARG A 228 -21.31 -18.52 30.62
N LEU A 229 -21.71 -17.63 29.71
CA LEU A 229 -22.19 -18.02 28.38
C LEU A 229 -21.07 -18.65 27.54
N LEU A 230 -19.88 -18.05 27.51
CA LEU A 230 -18.72 -18.57 26.76
C LEU A 230 -18.30 -19.96 27.26
N ILE A 231 -18.21 -20.15 28.57
CA ILE A 231 -17.89 -21.43 29.19
C ILE A 231 -18.98 -22.45 28.87
N ALA A 232 -20.27 -22.09 29.03
CA ALA A 232 -21.38 -22.99 28.72
C ALA A 232 -21.43 -23.41 27.24
N MET A 233 -20.99 -22.54 26.31
CA MET A 233 -20.86 -22.88 24.89
C MET A 233 -19.64 -23.76 24.60
N TYR A 234 -18.51 -23.51 25.26
CA TYR A 234 -17.26 -24.24 25.01
C TYR A 234 -17.18 -25.59 25.71
N GLU A 235 -17.72 -25.71 26.92
CA GLU A 235 -17.73 -26.94 27.72
C GLU A 235 -18.22 -28.18 26.96
N PRO A 236 -19.37 -28.17 26.24
CA PRO A 236 -19.79 -29.33 25.46
C PRO A 236 -18.84 -29.63 24.29
N VAL A 237 -18.24 -28.59 23.70
CA VAL A 237 -17.28 -28.74 22.59
C VAL A 237 -16.03 -29.47 23.07
N ILE A 238 -15.42 -29.02 24.18
CA ILE A 238 -14.19 -29.63 24.69
C ILE A 238 -14.42 -31.07 25.19
N HIS A 239 -15.59 -31.37 25.77
CA HIS A 239 -15.96 -32.75 26.10
C HIS A 239 -16.03 -33.64 24.86
N GLY A 240 -16.57 -33.13 23.75
CA GLY A 240 -16.57 -33.82 22.46
C GLY A 240 -15.16 -34.06 21.91
N VAL A 241 -14.29 -33.05 22.02
CA VAL A 241 -12.88 -33.11 21.58
C VAL A 241 -12.09 -34.14 22.38
N ILE A 242 -12.26 -34.18 23.70
CA ILE A 242 -11.57 -35.15 24.57
C ILE A 242 -12.07 -36.58 24.31
N ARG A 243 -13.36 -36.75 23.95
CA ARG A 243 -13.93 -38.07 23.64
C ARG A 243 -13.43 -38.65 22.32
N PHE A 244 -13.23 -37.81 21.29
CA PHE A 244 -12.83 -38.26 19.94
C PHE A 244 -11.66 -37.46 19.34
N PRO A 245 -10.49 -37.39 19.99
CA PRO A 245 -9.41 -36.48 19.61
C PRO A 245 -8.85 -36.73 18.20
N ARG A 246 -8.82 -38.00 17.74
CA ARG A 246 -8.36 -38.34 16.38
C ARG A 246 -9.34 -37.88 15.30
N SER A 247 -10.64 -38.01 15.56
CA SER A 247 -11.69 -37.56 14.63
C SER A 247 -11.70 -36.04 14.53
N THR A 248 -11.48 -35.33 15.65
CA THR A 248 -11.34 -33.87 15.67
C THR A 248 -10.16 -33.39 14.82
N LEU A 249 -9.00 -34.06 14.91
CA LEU A 249 -7.84 -33.72 14.08
C LEU A 249 -8.07 -34.01 12.60
N LEU A 250 -8.77 -35.11 12.28
CA LEU A 250 -9.15 -35.40 10.90
C LEU A 250 -10.11 -34.34 10.34
N ALA A 251 -11.09 -33.90 11.14
CA ALA A 251 -12.00 -32.82 10.77
C ALA A 251 -11.27 -31.49 10.56
N ALA A 252 -10.32 -31.15 11.44
CA ALA A 252 -9.48 -29.97 11.28
C ALA A 252 -8.62 -30.05 10.01
N LEU A 253 -8.08 -31.22 9.67
CA LEU A 253 -7.34 -31.45 8.43
C LEU A 253 -8.24 -31.31 7.19
N LEU A 254 -9.48 -31.79 7.25
CA LEU A 254 -10.46 -31.62 6.16
C LEU A 254 -10.83 -30.14 5.97
N ILE A 255 -11.08 -29.42 7.07
CA ILE A 255 -11.29 -27.96 7.05
C ILE A 255 -10.07 -27.26 6.45
N LEU A 256 -8.86 -27.74 6.76
CA LEU A 256 -7.63 -27.19 6.19
C LEU A 256 -7.61 -27.35 4.66
N ILE A 257 -7.89 -28.54 4.16
CA ILE A 257 -7.87 -28.83 2.72
C ILE A 257 -8.97 -28.05 1.98
N VAL A 258 -10.20 -28.04 2.50
CA VAL A 258 -11.32 -27.28 1.92
C VAL A 258 -11.04 -25.78 1.98
N GLY A 259 -10.41 -25.32 3.07
CA GLY A 259 -10.08 -23.93 3.29
C GLY A 259 -9.01 -23.36 2.36
N LEU A 260 -8.28 -24.21 1.62
CA LEU A 260 -7.35 -23.78 0.59
C LEU A 260 -8.02 -23.51 -0.77
N TRP A 261 -9.29 -23.91 -0.97
CA TRP A 261 -9.99 -23.69 -2.24
C TRP A 261 -10.12 -22.20 -2.61
N PRO A 262 -10.54 -21.28 -1.71
CA PRO A 262 -10.64 -19.86 -2.07
C PRO A 262 -9.28 -19.26 -2.45
N ALA A 263 -8.16 -19.78 -1.92
CA ALA A 263 -6.83 -19.32 -2.29
C ALA A 263 -6.52 -19.49 -3.79
N THR A 264 -7.19 -20.45 -4.46
CA THR A 264 -7.04 -20.66 -5.91
C THR A 264 -7.89 -19.72 -6.77
N GLN A 265 -8.84 -19.00 -6.15
CA GLN A 265 -9.75 -18.07 -6.83
C GLN A 265 -9.33 -16.60 -6.66
N LEU A 266 -8.44 -16.29 -5.72
CA LEU A 266 -7.99 -14.92 -5.48
C LEU A 266 -7.09 -14.44 -6.63
N GLY A 267 -7.37 -13.23 -7.13
CA GLY A 267 -6.50 -12.54 -8.06
C GLY A 267 -5.24 -11.99 -7.39
N SER A 268 -4.39 -11.34 -8.17
CA SER A 268 -3.15 -10.73 -7.67
C SER A 268 -2.95 -9.31 -8.17
N GLU A 269 -2.55 -8.43 -7.26
CA GLU A 269 -2.25 -7.04 -7.51
C GLU A 269 -0.99 -6.62 -6.75
N PHE A 270 -0.33 -5.53 -7.17
CA PHE A 270 0.82 -5.01 -6.43
C PHE A 270 0.38 -4.36 -5.11
N MET A 271 -0.51 -3.38 -5.22
CA MET A 271 -1.08 -2.62 -4.10
C MET A 271 -2.50 -2.19 -4.46
N PRO A 272 -3.42 -2.12 -3.48
CA PRO A 272 -4.75 -1.60 -3.73
C PRO A 272 -4.67 -0.15 -4.20
N PRO A 273 -5.58 0.31 -5.08
CA PRO A 273 -5.62 1.70 -5.51
C PRO A 273 -5.91 2.61 -4.30
N LEU A 274 -5.04 3.58 -4.06
CA LEU A 274 -5.25 4.60 -3.04
C LEU A 274 -6.17 5.69 -3.61
N ASP A 275 -7.23 6.05 -2.89
CA ASP A 275 -8.03 7.21 -3.26
C ASP A 275 -7.42 8.50 -2.69
N GLU A 276 -6.88 9.34 -3.57
CA GLU A 276 -6.30 10.64 -3.24
C GLU A 276 -7.35 11.75 -3.10
N GLY A 277 -8.59 11.50 -3.51
CA GLY A 277 -9.69 12.47 -3.56
C GLY A 277 -9.67 13.41 -4.77
N ASP A 278 -8.53 13.54 -5.45
CA ASP A 278 -8.38 14.25 -6.73
C ASP A 278 -8.02 13.24 -7.83
N LEU A 279 -8.39 13.53 -9.07
CA LEU A 279 -8.12 12.70 -10.24
C LEU A 279 -7.23 13.43 -11.24
N MET A 280 -6.42 12.69 -12.00
CA MET A 280 -5.62 13.20 -13.09
C MET A 280 -6.01 12.52 -14.40
N TYR A 281 -6.30 13.34 -15.41
CA TYR A 281 -6.58 12.88 -16.77
C TYR A 281 -5.33 13.07 -17.63
N MET A 282 -4.76 11.96 -18.12
CA MET A 282 -3.48 11.92 -18.84
C MET A 282 -3.56 11.26 -20.22
N PRO A 283 -4.43 11.75 -21.12
CA PRO A 283 -4.60 11.11 -22.39
C PRO A 283 -3.36 11.30 -23.28
N THR A 284 -3.24 10.44 -24.29
CA THR A 284 -2.18 10.53 -25.29
C THR A 284 -2.78 10.64 -26.69
N THR A 285 -2.20 11.50 -27.53
CA THR A 285 -2.56 11.60 -28.94
C THR A 285 -1.38 11.27 -29.85
N TYR A 286 -1.64 11.15 -31.15
CA TYR A 286 -0.62 10.86 -32.15
C TYR A 286 0.39 12.00 -32.29
N PRO A 287 1.65 11.69 -32.66
CA PRO A 287 2.64 12.71 -32.98
C PRO A 287 2.18 13.58 -34.15
N GLY A 288 2.66 14.83 -34.17
CA GLY A 288 2.37 15.80 -35.24
C GLY A 288 1.22 16.78 -34.95
N VAL A 289 0.64 16.77 -33.75
CA VAL A 289 -0.32 17.80 -33.33
C VAL A 289 0.36 19.17 -33.23
N SER A 290 -0.25 20.19 -33.84
CA SER A 290 0.22 21.57 -33.72
C SER A 290 -0.13 22.16 -32.36
N ILE A 291 0.62 23.17 -31.89
CA ILE A 291 0.36 23.85 -30.61
C ILE A 291 -1.06 24.42 -30.56
N ASP A 292 -1.55 24.99 -31.66
CA ASP A 292 -2.91 25.56 -31.71
C ASP A 292 -3.98 24.47 -31.55
N LYS A 293 -3.80 23.33 -32.23
CA LYS A 293 -4.75 22.21 -32.12
C LYS A 293 -4.67 21.55 -30.75
N ALA A 294 -3.47 21.39 -30.22
CA ALA A 294 -3.19 20.93 -28.86
C ALA A 294 -3.93 21.80 -27.82
N ARG A 295 -3.87 23.13 -27.94
CA ARG A 295 -4.62 24.05 -27.07
C ARG A 295 -6.14 23.91 -27.21
N GLU A 296 -6.63 23.72 -28.43
CA GLU A 296 -8.05 23.49 -28.68
C GLU A 296 -8.52 22.18 -28.02
N LEU A 297 -7.78 21.09 -28.20
CA LEU A 297 -8.05 19.80 -27.58
C LEU A 297 -8.10 19.90 -26.06
N LEU A 298 -7.08 20.53 -25.46
CA LEU A 298 -7.03 20.77 -24.01
C LEU A 298 -8.28 21.50 -23.51
N GLN A 299 -8.65 22.60 -24.18
CA GLN A 299 -9.82 23.37 -23.75
C GLN A 299 -11.13 22.61 -23.95
N GLN A 300 -11.25 21.80 -25.00
CA GLN A 300 -12.41 20.96 -25.25
C GLN A 300 -12.55 19.89 -24.16
N THR A 301 -11.47 19.16 -23.85
CA THR A 301 -11.48 18.15 -22.80
C THR A 301 -11.78 18.76 -21.45
N ASP A 302 -11.19 19.91 -21.11
CA ASP A 302 -11.45 20.59 -19.84
C ASP A 302 -12.91 21.00 -19.68
N LYS A 303 -13.52 21.52 -20.76
CA LYS A 303 -14.95 21.87 -20.79
C LYS A 303 -15.83 20.65 -20.60
N MET A 304 -15.51 19.54 -21.25
CA MET A 304 -16.25 18.27 -21.10
C MET A 304 -16.16 17.74 -19.68
N ILE A 305 -14.96 17.70 -19.09
CA ILE A 305 -14.76 17.30 -17.68
C ILE A 305 -15.58 18.21 -16.75
N ARG A 306 -15.56 19.53 -17.00
CA ARG A 306 -16.27 20.51 -16.16
C ARG A 306 -17.79 20.37 -16.17
N THR A 307 -18.37 19.65 -17.15
CA THR A 307 -19.82 19.37 -17.20
C THR A 307 -20.29 18.44 -16.09
N VAL A 308 -19.40 17.62 -15.53
CA VAL A 308 -19.74 16.71 -14.43
C VAL A 308 -19.98 17.49 -13.13
N PRO A 309 -21.14 17.34 -12.46
CA PRO A 309 -21.51 18.16 -11.30
C PRO A 309 -20.55 18.09 -10.11
N GLU A 310 -19.92 16.93 -9.89
CA GLU A 310 -18.99 16.66 -8.80
C GLU A 310 -17.65 17.36 -9.00
N VAL A 311 -17.32 17.80 -10.21
CA VAL A 311 -16.06 18.48 -10.51
C VAL A 311 -16.10 19.92 -9.99
N LYS A 312 -15.18 20.25 -9.09
CA LYS A 312 -14.98 21.60 -8.53
C LYS A 312 -14.15 22.45 -9.47
N SER A 313 -12.97 21.96 -9.85
CA SER A 313 -12.01 22.67 -10.71
C SER A 313 -11.34 21.71 -11.70
N VAL A 314 -10.93 22.25 -12.84
CA VAL A 314 -10.22 21.54 -13.90
C VAL A 314 -9.05 22.41 -14.31
N PHE A 315 -7.84 21.88 -14.16
CA PHE A 315 -6.60 22.56 -14.52
C PHE A 315 -5.83 21.73 -15.55
N GLY A 316 -6.12 21.99 -16.82
CA GLY A 316 -5.47 21.38 -17.96
C GLY A 316 -4.07 21.96 -18.21
N LYS A 317 -3.11 21.08 -18.44
CA LYS A 317 -1.78 21.38 -18.96
C LYS A 317 -1.52 20.53 -20.20
N ILE A 318 -0.90 21.11 -21.22
CA ILE A 318 -0.38 20.37 -22.38
C ILE A 318 1.09 20.70 -22.57
N GLY A 319 1.91 19.68 -22.81
CA GLY A 319 3.37 19.83 -22.75
C GLY A 319 3.88 20.03 -21.33
N ARG A 320 4.98 20.76 -21.19
CA ARG A 320 5.74 20.90 -19.95
C ARG A 320 5.62 22.27 -19.30
N ALA A 321 5.72 22.31 -17.97
CA ALA A 321 6.09 23.51 -17.24
C ALA A 321 7.60 23.83 -17.41
N GLU A 322 8.01 25.07 -17.10
CA GLU A 322 9.41 25.51 -17.11
C GLU A 322 10.19 24.92 -15.92
N THR A 323 10.36 23.60 -15.91
CA THR A 323 11.12 22.85 -14.91
C THR A 323 11.67 21.55 -15.52
N ALA A 324 12.85 21.14 -15.07
CA ALA A 324 13.45 19.87 -15.49
C ALA A 324 12.67 18.64 -14.99
N THR A 325 11.79 18.81 -14.00
CA THR A 325 10.97 17.71 -13.44
C THR A 325 9.78 17.33 -14.32
N ASP A 326 9.53 18.06 -15.40
CA ASP A 326 8.38 17.88 -16.28
C ASP A 326 8.82 17.72 -17.75
N PRO A 327 9.07 16.49 -18.22
CA PRO A 327 9.50 16.23 -19.59
C PRO A 327 8.33 16.00 -20.56
N ALA A 328 7.11 16.43 -20.20
CA ALA A 328 5.91 16.13 -20.98
C ALA A 328 5.96 16.72 -22.41
N PRO A 329 5.75 15.89 -23.46
CA PRO A 329 5.64 16.38 -24.83
C PRO A 329 4.28 17.04 -25.10
N LEU A 330 4.17 17.80 -26.19
CA LEU A 330 2.91 18.43 -26.63
C LEU A 330 1.82 17.43 -27.04
N THR A 331 2.16 16.15 -27.21
CA THR A 331 1.22 15.06 -27.47
C THR A 331 0.57 14.50 -26.20
N MET A 332 0.98 15.00 -25.03
CA MET A 332 0.46 14.56 -23.74
C MET A 332 -0.21 15.72 -23.03
N ILE A 333 -1.47 15.48 -22.65
CA ILE A 333 -2.23 16.35 -21.76
C ILE A 333 -2.08 15.80 -20.35
N GLU A 334 -1.98 16.70 -19.38
CA GLU A 334 -2.11 16.39 -17.96
C GLU A 334 -3.11 17.37 -17.36
N THR A 335 -4.28 16.88 -17.02
CA THR A 335 -5.34 17.69 -16.42
C THR A 335 -5.57 17.24 -15.00
N VAL A 336 -5.37 18.15 -14.04
CA VAL A 336 -5.70 17.89 -12.63
C VAL A 336 -7.17 18.26 -12.41
N ILE A 337 -7.93 17.33 -11.86
CA ILE A 337 -9.37 17.42 -11.62
C ILE A 337 -9.57 17.35 -10.12
N GLN A 338 -10.08 18.42 -9.53
CA GLN A 338 -10.48 18.41 -8.13
C GLN A 338 -11.98 18.20 -8.03
N PHE A 339 -12.39 17.26 -7.19
CA PHE A 339 -13.79 17.05 -6.89
C PHE A 339 -14.26 17.94 -5.75
N LYS A 340 -15.57 18.17 -5.69
CA LYS A 340 -16.25 18.72 -4.53
C LYS A 340 -16.13 17.76 -3.34
N PRO A 341 -16.34 18.23 -2.10
CA PRO A 341 -16.49 17.35 -0.95
C PRO A 341 -17.48 16.22 -1.25
N ARG A 342 -17.20 15.00 -0.76
CA ARG A 342 -18.02 13.81 -1.03
C ARG A 342 -19.48 13.96 -0.58
N GLU A 343 -19.74 14.81 0.40
CA GLU A 343 -21.07 15.14 0.91
C GLU A 343 -21.95 15.86 -0.13
N GLU A 344 -21.33 16.52 -1.11
CA GLU A 344 -22.02 17.23 -2.19
C GLU A 344 -22.21 16.37 -3.46
N TRP A 345 -21.81 15.09 -3.42
CA TRP A 345 -21.93 14.21 -4.58
C TRP A 345 -23.36 13.70 -4.73
N ARG A 346 -23.75 13.37 -5.97
CA ARG A 346 -25.02 12.66 -6.22
C ARG A 346 -25.05 11.35 -5.42
N GLU A 347 -26.24 10.96 -4.95
CA GLU A 347 -26.41 9.73 -4.17
C GLU A 347 -25.90 8.49 -4.93
N GLY A 348 -25.17 7.63 -4.23
CA GLY A 348 -24.60 6.41 -4.79
C GLY A 348 -23.35 6.58 -5.64
N MET A 349 -22.84 7.82 -5.83
CA MET A 349 -21.60 8.06 -6.57
C MET A 349 -20.37 7.59 -5.80
N THR A 350 -19.48 6.92 -6.52
CA THR A 350 -18.16 6.51 -6.06
C THR A 350 -17.09 7.07 -6.99
N THR A 351 -15.84 7.06 -6.55
CA THR A 351 -14.72 7.52 -7.38
C THR A 351 -14.61 6.69 -8.67
N ASP A 352 -14.93 5.39 -8.63
CA ASP A 352 -14.93 4.53 -9.81
C ASP A 352 -16.13 4.79 -10.73
N SER A 353 -17.32 5.09 -10.18
CA SER A 353 -18.47 5.48 -11.02
C SER A 353 -18.23 6.83 -11.71
N LEU A 354 -17.62 7.78 -11.00
CA LEU A 354 -17.21 9.08 -11.57
C LEU A 354 -16.14 8.90 -12.65
N ARG A 355 -15.16 8.01 -12.44
CA ARG A 355 -14.17 7.68 -13.47
C ARG A 355 -14.85 7.13 -14.74
N ALA A 356 -15.80 6.21 -14.58
CA ALA A 356 -16.54 5.64 -15.71
C ALA A 356 -17.42 6.67 -16.42
N GLU A 357 -18.09 7.55 -15.67
CA GLU A 357 -18.90 8.64 -16.23
C GLU A 357 -18.01 9.64 -17.00
N LEU A 358 -16.90 10.08 -16.40
CA LEU A 358 -15.92 10.94 -17.05
C LEU A 358 -15.36 10.32 -18.33
N ASP A 359 -15.00 9.03 -18.29
CA ASP A 359 -14.52 8.33 -19.48
C ASP A 359 -15.58 8.29 -20.58
N SER A 360 -16.84 8.04 -20.22
CA SER A 360 -17.95 8.02 -21.20
C SER A 360 -18.23 9.39 -21.85
N ILE A 361 -18.02 10.49 -21.11
CA ILE A 361 -18.27 11.86 -21.57
C ILE A 361 -17.11 12.37 -22.42
N VAL A 362 -15.87 12.13 -21.97
CA VAL A 362 -14.67 12.72 -22.59
C VAL A 362 -14.17 11.80 -23.71
N GLN A 363 -14.93 11.73 -24.80
CA GLN A 363 -14.61 10.90 -25.96
C GLN A 363 -14.21 11.79 -27.14
N VAL A 364 -12.90 11.88 -27.42
CA VAL A 364 -12.35 12.68 -28.52
C VAL A 364 -11.64 11.76 -29.52
N PRO A 365 -11.97 11.82 -30.82
CA PRO A 365 -11.29 11.02 -31.84
C PRO A 365 -9.78 11.25 -31.85
N GLY A 366 -9.00 10.17 -31.84
CA GLY A 366 -7.53 10.23 -31.85
C GLY A 366 -6.89 10.58 -30.50
N LEU A 367 -7.68 10.57 -29.42
CA LEU A 367 -7.21 10.74 -28.05
C LEU A 367 -7.50 9.46 -27.25
N THR A 368 -6.47 8.83 -26.70
CA THR A 368 -6.64 7.65 -25.83
C THR A 368 -6.66 8.11 -24.39
N ASN A 369 -7.79 7.92 -23.70
CA ASN A 369 -7.98 8.32 -22.32
C ASN A 369 -7.14 7.49 -21.35
N ALA A 370 -6.71 8.12 -20.26
CA ALA A 370 -6.12 7.46 -19.11
C ALA A 370 -6.48 8.27 -17.86
N TRP A 371 -7.11 7.60 -16.89
CA TRP A 371 -7.60 8.21 -15.65
C TRP A 371 -6.83 7.65 -14.48
N VAL A 372 -6.06 8.50 -13.80
CA VAL A 372 -5.06 8.07 -12.83
C VAL A 372 -5.00 9.01 -11.63
N MET A 373 -4.36 8.61 -10.54
CA MET A 373 -4.24 9.45 -9.35
C MET A 373 -2.93 10.25 -9.37
N PRO A 374 -2.93 11.55 -9.01
CA PRO A 374 -1.76 12.42 -9.14
C PRO A 374 -0.46 11.88 -8.51
N ILE A 375 -0.48 11.49 -7.24
CA ILE A 375 0.72 11.04 -6.52
C ILE A 375 1.13 9.66 -7.02
N LYS A 376 0.17 8.74 -7.14
CA LYS A 376 0.41 7.39 -7.66
C LYS A 376 1.12 7.44 -9.01
N THR A 377 0.62 8.21 -9.96
CA THR A 377 1.20 8.26 -11.31
C THR A 377 2.60 8.86 -11.34
N ARG A 378 2.85 9.90 -10.53
CA ARG A 378 4.21 10.45 -10.42
C ARG A 378 5.19 9.44 -9.82
N ILE A 379 4.74 8.61 -8.88
CA ILE A 379 5.55 7.50 -8.35
C ILE A 379 5.79 6.46 -9.45
N ASP A 380 4.74 5.98 -10.12
CA ASP A 380 4.84 4.93 -11.14
C ASP A 380 5.75 5.36 -12.32
N MET A 381 5.64 6.61 -12.77
CA MET A 381 6.49 7.21 -13.80
C MET A 381 7.94 7.38 -13.35
N LEU A 382 8.18 7.80 -12.10
CA LEU A 382 9.54 7.90 -11.57
C LEU A 382 10.19 6.53 -11.41
N ALA A 383 9.38 5.51 -11.09
CA ALA A 383 9.81 4.17 -10.76
C ALA A 383 10.12 3.34 -12.02
N THR A 384 9.23 3.37 -13.02
CA THR A 384 9.33 2.52 -14.22
C THR A 384 9.34 3.29 -15.55
N GLY A 385 8.94 4.56 -15.53
CA GLY A 385 8.63 5.36 -16.73
C GLY A 385 7.20 5.15 -17.26
N ILE A 386 6.50 4.11 -16.82
CA ILE A 386 5.16 3.75 -17.29
C ILE A 386 4.10 4.42 -16.41
N LYS A 387 3.09 5.03 -17.04
CA LYS A 387 1.97 5.71 -16.35
C LYS A 387 0.73 4.83 -16.11
N THR A 388 0.63 3.70 -16.79
CA THR A 388 -0.46 2.72 -16.67
C THR A 388 -0.05 1.53 -15.80
N PRO A 389 -1.00 0.73 -15.26
CA PRO A 389 -0.69 -0.44 -14.43
C PRO A 389 0.23 -1.45 -15.13
N VAL A 390 0.03 -1.64 -16.44
CA VAL A 390 0.86 -2.51 -17.29
C VAL A 390 1.51 -1.66 -18.37
N GLY A 391 2.81 -1.87 -18.59
CA GLY A 391 3.53 -1.32 -19.74
C GLY A 391 4.40 -2.36 -20.40
N ILE A 392 4.54 -2.29 -21.72
CA ILE A 392 5.44 -3.16 -22.49
C ILE A 392 6.50 -2.29 -23.15
N LYS A 393 7.76 -2.54 -22.80
CA LYS A 393 8.93 -1.87 -23.34
C LYS A 393 9.49 -2.70 -24.49
N VAL A 394 9.47 -2.13 -25.70
CA VAL A 394 9.98 -2.73 -26.93
C VAL A 394 11.34 -2.12 -27.23
N SER A 395 12.41 -2.87 -26.92
CA SER A 395 13.79 -2.40 -27.12
C SER A 395 14.40 -3.01 -28.38
N GLY A 396 15.15 -2.21 -29.16
CA GLY A 396 15.76 -2.66 -30.40
C GLY A 396 16.65 -1.59 -31.05
N PRO A 397 17.34 -1.92 -32.17
CA PRO A 397 18.21 -0.97 -32.87
C PRO A 397 17.51 -0.01 -33.84
N ASP A 398 16.32 -0.35 -34.36
CA ASP A 398 15.60 0.46 -35.36
C ASP A 398 14.20 0.87 -34.86
N LEU A 399 13.92 2.18 -34.88
CA LEU A 399 12.65 2.76 -34.43
C LEU A 399 11.46 2.32 -35.30
N THR A 400 11.65 2.12 -36.61
CA THR A 400 10.59 1.70 -37.52
C THR A 400 10.10 0.30 -37.19
N VAL A 401 11.02 -0.58 -36.83
CA VAL A 401 10.71 -1.96 -36.42
C VAL A 401 10.08 -1.98 -35.03
N ILE A 402 10.56 -1.14 -34.10
CA ILE A 402 9.93 -0.94 -32.79
C ILE A 402 8.48 -0.48 -32.95
N GLU A 403 8.21 0.49 -33.82
CA GLU A 403 6.85 0.98 -34.08
C GLU A 403 5.95 -0.13 -34.66
N ARG A 404 6.46 -0.94 -35.59
CA ARG A 404 5.73 -2.08 -36.15
C ARG A 404 5.33 -3.06 -35.04
N ILE A 405 6.27 -3.47 -34.19
CA ILE A 405 6.01 -4.36 -33.06
C ILE A 405 4.97 -3.72 -32.11
N GLY A 406 5.07 -2.42 -31.84
CA GLY A 406 4.09 -1.69 -31.04
C GLY A 406 2.67 -1.73 -31.63
N LYS A 407 2.52 -1.59 -32.95
CA LYS A 407 1.22 -1.72 -33.64
C LYS A 407 0.68 -3.15 -33.59
N ASP A 408 1.55 -4.14 -33.67
CA ASP A 408 1.14 -5.55 -33.54
C ASP A 408 0.70 -5.86 -32.10
N LEU A 409 1.38 -5.30 -31.09
CA LEU A 409 0.96 -5.38 -29.68
C LEU A 409 -0.42 -4.74 -29.46
N GLU A 410 -0.70 -3.57 -30.04
CA GLU A 410 -2.03 -2.94 -29.95
C GLU A 410 -3.14 -3.86 -30.46
N ARG A 411 -2.95 -4.47 -31.63
CA ARG A 411 -3.93 -5.38 -32.24
C ARG A 411 -4.14 -6.63 -31.38
N VAL A 412 -3.06 -7.23 -30.90
CA VAL A 412 -3.09 -8.50 -30.17
C VAL A 412 -3.68 -8.32 -28.77
N LEU A 413 -3.32 -7.24 -28.08
CA LEU A 413 -3.76 -7.00 -26.69
C LEU A 413 -5.18 -6.46 -26.61
N ALA A 414 -5.69 -5.82 -27.66
CA ALA A 414 -7.10 -5.42 -27.73
C ALA A 414 -8.07 -6.60 -27.62
N ASP A 415 -7.67 -7.79 -28.07
CA ASP A 415 -8.48 -9.02 -27.98
C ASP A 415 -8.43 -9.68 -26.59
N VAL A 416 -7.49 -9.30 -25.72
CA VAL A 416 -7.31 -9.92 -24.41
C VAL A 416 -8.43 -9.47 -23.46
N ARG A 417 -9.06 -10.42 -22.76
CA ARG A 417 -10.16 -10.10 -21.85
C ARG A 417 -9.67 -9.25 -20.68
N GLY A 418 -10.30 -8.11 -20.46
CA GLY A 418 -9.97 -7.17 -19.38
C GLY A 418 -9.11 -5.98 -19.83
N THR A 419 -8.76 -5.91 -21.12
CA THR A 419 -8.11 -4.73 -21.70
C THR A 419 -9.10 -3.57 -21.83
N ALA A 420 -8.84 -2.44 -21.16
CA ALA A 420 -9.64 -1.22 -21.32
C ALA A 420 -9.17 -0.42 -22.54
N SER A 421 -7.85 -0.18 -22.61
CA SER A 421 -7.21 0.50 -23.74
C SER A 421 -5.77 0.06 -23.88
N VAL A 422 -5.26 0.09 -25.11
CA VAL A 422 -3.84 -0.15 -25.43
C VAL A 422 -3.38 0.92 -26.40
N TYR A 423 -2.27 1.55 -26.07
CA TYR A 423 -1.64 2.53 -26.94
C TYR A 423 -0.12 2.35 -26.94
N SER A 424 0.42 2.10 -28.12
CA SER A 424 1.85 2.03 -28.40
C SER A 424 2.33 3.32 -29.02
N GLU A 425 3.39 3.88 -28.47
CA GLU A 425 3.95 5.12 -28.98
C GLU A 425 4.41 4.98 -30.44
N ARG A 426 4.08 5.98 -31.25
CA ARG A 426 4.54 6.11 -32.64
C ARG A 426 5.94 6.71 -32.66
N VAL A 427 6.94 5.86 -32.42
CA VAL A 427 8.35 6.28 -32.30
C VAL A 427 8.98 6.79 -33.60
N ALA A 428 8.33 6.58 -34.76
CA ALA A 428 8.79 7.04 -36.07
C ALA A 428 7.74 7.94 -36.79
N GLY A 429 6.69 8.39 -36.10
CA GLY A 429 5.55 9.10 -36.72
C GLY A 429 5.61 10.64 -36.69
N GLY A 430 6.76 11.24 -36.42
CA GLY A 430 6.94 12.69 -36.41
C GLY A 430 7.07 13.25 -37.83
N ARG A 431 6.64 14.51 -38.04
CA ARG A 431 6.73 15.19 -39.33
C ARG A 431 7.80 16.28 -39.29
N TYR A 432 8.68 16.26 -40.29
CA TYR A 432 9.74 17.24 -40.46
C TYR A 432 9.62 17.92 -41.82
N VAL A 433 10.00 19.19 -41.87
CA VAL A 433 10.33 19.86 -43.13
C VAL A 433 11.85 19.87 -43.18
N ASP A 434 12.41 19.00 -44.02
CA ASP A 434 13.85 18.88 -44.18
C ASP A 434 14.33 19.88 -45.24
N VAL A 435 15.50 20.47 -44.99
CA VAL A 435 16.18 21.40 -45.90
C VAL A 435 17.52 20.76 -46.25
N ASP A 436 17.51 19.92 -47.28
CA ASP A 436 18.70 19.20 -47.73
C ASP A 436 19.56 20.12 -48.63
N ILE A 437 20.68 20.59 -48.07
CA ILE A 437 21.51 21.60 -48.71
C ILE A 437 22.38 20.95 -49.79
N ASP A 438 22.14 21.34 -51.04
CA ASP A 438 22.94 20.91 -52.16
C ASP A 438 24.24 21.74 -52.23
N ARG A 439 25.34 21.09 -51.85
CA ARG A 439 26.68 21.69 -51.82
C ARG A 439 27.14 22.21 -53.18
N HIS A 440 26.73 21.56 -54.28
CA HIS A 440 27.10 21.98 -55.63
C HIS A 440 26.31 23.21 -56.06
N ARG A 441 25.01 23.28 -55.76
CA ARG A 441 24.21 24.48 -56.00
C ARG A 441 24.63 25.65 -55.13
N ALA A 442 24.83 25.44 -53.83
CA ALA A 442 25.27 26.47 -52.88
C ALA A 442 26.64 27.08 -53.26
N SER A 443 27.60 26.26 -53.72
CA SER A 443 28.94 26.75 -54.09
C SER A 443 28.95 27.69 -55.30
N ARG A 444 27.98 27.57 -56.23
CA ARG A 444 27.82 28.51 -57.36
C ARG A 444 27.55 29.94 -56.90
N TYR A 445 26.93 30.08 -55.73
CA TYR A 445 26.60 31.35 -55.10
C TYR A 445 27.58 31.71 -53.98
N GLY A 446 28.70 30.99 -53.86
CA GLY A 446 29.71 31.24 -52.82
C GLY A 446 29.19 31.07 -51.39
N LEU A 447 28.17 30.22 -51.18
CA LEU A 447 27.59 29.95 -49.87
C LEU A 447 28.18 28.68 -49.26
N ASN A 448 28.56 28.76 -47.99
CA ASN A 448 28.83 27.57 -47.19
C ASN A 448 27.53 26.98 -46.65
N ILE A 449 27.58 25.71 -46.23
CA ILE A 449 26.46 25.03 -45.57
C ILE A 449 25.98 25.83 -44.35
N ARG A 450 26.92 26.36 -43.56
CA ARG A 450 26.63 27.21 -42.40
C ARG A 450 25.83 28.45 -42.76
N ASP A 451 26.14 29.09 -43.90
CA ASP A 451 25.47 30.32 -44.32
C ASP A 451 23.98 30.05 -44.60
N VAL A 452 23.68 28.93 -45.27
CA VAL A 452 22.30 28.49 -45.53
C VAL A 452 21.60 28.08 -44.23
N GLN A 453 22.26 27.35 -43.34
CA GLN A 453 21.70 26.97 -42.03
C GLN A 453 21.40 28.18 -41.15
N ASP A 454 22.26 29.19 -41.14
CA ASP A 454 22.08 30.41 -40.36
C ASP A 454 20.85 31.21 -40.84
N ILE A 455 20.57 31.19 -42.14
CA ILE A 455 19.34 31.74 -42.71
C ILE A 455 18.13 30.96 -42.22
N VAL A 456 18.12 29.63 -42.31
CA VAL A 456 16.99 28.81 -41.84
C VAL A 456 16.73 29.05 -40.34
N ARG A 457 17.80 29.03 -39.53
CA ARG A 457 17.73 29.26 -38.08
C ARG A 457 17.17 30.63 -37.71
N THR A 458 17.55 31.67 -38.46
CA THR A 458 17.11 33.05 -38.18
C THR A 458 15.77 33.35 -38.85
N ALA A 459 15.70 33.27 -40.18
CA ALA A 459 14.54 33.67 -40.96
C ALA A 459 13.30 32.80 -40.69
N VAL A 460 13.47 31.47 -40.53
CA VAL A 460 12.36 30.54 -40.29
C VAL A 460 12.19 30.28 -38.79
N GLY A 461 13.26 29.84 -38.12
CA GLY A 461 13.23 29.41 -36.71
C GLY A 461 12.96 30.53 -35.71
N GLY A 462 13.41 31.76 -36.00
CA GLY A 462 13.30 32.87 -35.05
C GLY A 462 14.32 32.79 -33.93
N MET A 463 15.60 32.73 -34.30
CA MET A 463 16.70 32.68 -33.35
C MET A 463 16.69 33.90 -32.42
N ASN A 464 16.84 33.64 -31.12
CA ASN A 464 17.11 34.70 -30.13
C ASN A 464 18.52 35.25 -30.38
N VAL A 465 18.61 36.54 -30.71
CA VAL A 465 19.89 37.22 -31.04
C VAL A 465 20.50 37.92 -29.83
N THR A 466 19.65 38.40 -28.91
CA THR A 466 20.06 39.06 -27.67
C THR A 466 18.90 39.03 -26.67
N GLN A 467 19.07 39.66 -25.51
CA GLN A 467 18.01 39.85 -24.52
C GLN A 467 17.95 41.32 -24.10
N THR A 468 16.74 41.85 -23.85
CA THR A 468 16.58 43.13 -23.17
C THR A 468 16.76 42.95 -21.66
N VAL A 469 17.23 44.01 -21.01
CA VAL A 469 17.47 44.07 -19.56
C VAL A 469 16.54 45.13 -19.00
N GLU A 470 15.45 44.68 -18.37
CA GLU A 470 14.38 45.53 -17.84
C GLU A 470 14.28 45.33 -16.32
N GLY A 471 15.21 45.97 -15.59
CA GLY A 471 15.37 45.72 -14.15
C GLY A 471 15.90 44.31 -13.85
N LEU A 472 15.12 43.50 -13.15
CA LEU A 472 15.43 42.09 -12.87
C LEU A 472 14.97 41.16 -14.01
N GLU A 473 14.08 41.64 -14.88
CA GLU A 473 13.49 40.84 -15.96
C GLU A 473 14.42 40.81 -17.18
N ARG A 474 14.34 39.70 -17.92
CA ARG A 474 15.13 39.47 -19.13
C ARG A 474 14.21 38.91 -20.20
N TYR A 475 14.05 39.63 -21.30
CA TYR A 475 13.20 39.20 -22.41
C TYR A 475 14.04 38.89 -23.66
N PRO A 476 13.80 37.77 -24.35
CA PRO A 476 14.52 37.46 -25.58
C PRO A 476 14.10 38.37 -26.73
N VAL A 477 15.10 38.88 -27.46
CA VAL A 477 14.91 39.53 -28.76
C VAL A 477 15.23 38.52 -29.84
N ASN A 478 14.25 38.22 -30.69
CA ASN A 478 14.45 37.34 -31.84
C ASN A 478 14.34 38.09 -33.16
N VAL A 479 15.01 37.55 -34.18
CA VAL A 479 14.88 38.00 -35.58
C VAL A 479 14.24 36.88 -36.36
N ARG A 480 13.15 37.16 -37.07
CA ARG A 480 12.41 36.19 -37.87
C ARG A 480 11.72 36.87 -39.04
N TYR A 481 11.57 36.16 -40.16
CA TYR A 481 10.77 36.67 -41.27
C TYR A 481 9.26 36.66 -40.94
N PRO A 482 8.47 37.54 -41.59
CA PRO A 482 7.01 37.50 -41.48
C PRO A 482 6.45 36.11 -41.77
N GLN A 483 5.42 35.69 -41.03
CA GLN A 483 4.89 34.33 -41.14
C GLN A 483 4.44 33.95 -42.57
N ARG A 484 3.95 34.91 -43.35
CA ARG A 484 3.44 34.70 -44.72
C ARG A 484 4.46 34.12 -45.70
N VAL A 485 5.76 34.33 -45.49
CA VAL A 485 6.84 33.83 -46.37
C VAL A 485 7.42 32.50 -45.88
N ARG A 486 6.82 31.89 -44.84
CA ARG A 486 7.25 30.63 -44.23
C ARG A 486 6.06 29.80 -43.72
N SER A 487 4.88 30.04 -44.28
CA SER A 487 3.62 29.40 -43.85
C SER A 487 3.35 28.07 -44.53
N SER A 488 3.99 27.80 -45.68
CA SER A 488 3.87 26.54 -46.41
C SER A 488 5.21 26.08 -46.95
N LEU A 489 5.24 24.85 -47.47
CA LEU A 489 6.41 24.28 -48.12
C LEU A 489 6.83 25.07 -49.36
N GLU A 490 5.86 25.53 -50.15
CA GLU A 490 6.07 26.34 -51.35
C GLU A 490 6.69 27.70 -50.99
N GLU A 491 6.19 28.35 -49.94
CA GLU A 491 6.74 29.61 -49.46
C GLU A 491 8.17 29.43 -48.92
N LEU A 492 8.46 28.31 -48.25
CA LEU A 492 9.82 27.98 -47.82
C LEU A 492 10.75 27.75 -49.01
N ARG A 493 10.30 27.09 -50.08
CA ARG A 493 11.08 26.93 -51.31
C ARG A 493 11.38 28.28 -51.97
N LEU A 494 10.43 29.20 -51.93
CA LEU A 494 10.57 30.58 -52.45
C LEU A 494 11.19 31.57 -51.44
N LEU A 495 11.65 31.09 -50.27
CA LEU A 495 12.17 31.94 -49.22
C LEU A 495 13.35 32.77 -49.76
N PRO A 496 13.28 34.11 -49.73
CA PRO A 496 14.29 34.96 -50.34
C PRO A 496 15.58 34.96 -49.52
N ILE A 497 16.70 34.75 -50.20
CA ILE A 497 18.06 34.75 -49.66
C ILE A 497 18.89 35.80 -50.41
N VAL A 498 19.69 36.56 -49.66
CA VAL A 498 20.68 37.49 -50.22
C VAL A 498 22.06 36.90 -50.00
N THR A 499 22.79 36.63 -51.08
CA THR A 499 24.14 36.06 -51.01
C THR A 499 25.17 37.13 -50.61
N PRO A 500 26.38 36.74 -50.14
CA PRO A 500 27.46 37.70 -49.86
C PRO A 500 27.86 38.57 -51.06
N GLN A 501 27.63 38.09 -52.29
CA GLN A 501 27.89 38.80 -53.54
C GLN A 501 26.71 39.69 -53.98
N GLY A 502 25.63 39.77 -53.19
CA GLY A 502 24.46 40.60 -53.44
C GLY A 502 23.41 39.98 -54.37
N ALA A 503 23.57 38.72 -54.77
CA ALA A 503 22.56 38.02 -55.56
C ALA A 503 21.32 37.73 -54.71
N ARG A 504 20.14 37.78 -55.33
CA ARG A 504 18.87 37.43 -54.68
C ARG A 504 18.41 36.09 -55.26
N ILE A 505 18.37 35.08 -54.42
CA ILE A 505 18.01 33.70 -54.79
C ILE A 505 16.90 33.20 -53.87
N ALA A 506 16.25 32.11 -54.26
CA ALA A 506 15.33 31.39 -53.41
C ALA A 506 16.06 30.27 -52.64
N LEU A 507 15.50 29.79 -51.53
CA LEU A 507 16.06 28.64 -50.82
C LEU A 507 16.14 27.39 -51.72
N ALA A 508 15.16 27.19 -52.60
CA ALA A 508 15.15 26.10 -53.58
C ALA A 508 16.32 26.15 -54.59
N ASP A 509 16.97 27.31 -54.78
CA ASP A 509 18.13 27.42 -55.66
C ASP A 509 19.39 26.78 -55.06
N VAL A 510 19.38 26.48 -53.75
CA VAL A 510 20.55 25.97 -53.01
C VAL A 510 20.26 24.78 -52.09
N ALA A 511 18.99 24.42 -51.91
CA ALA A 511 18.57 23.29 -51.10
C ALA A 511 17.27 22.67 -51.64
N ASP A 512 17.08 21.37 -51.41
CA ASP A 512 15.78 20.73 -51.60
C ASP A 512 15.00 20.78 -50.29
N VAL A 513 13.73 21.17 -50.38
CA VAL A 513 12.86 21.36 -49.21
C VAL A 513 11.67 20.45 -49.34
N ASP A 514 11.63 19.41 -48.52
CA ASP A 514 10.66 18.33 -48.59
C ASP A 514 10.12 17.94 -47.21
N VAL A 515 8.94 17.35 -47.20
CA VAL A 515 8.34 16.81 -45.98
C VAL A 515 8.80 15.37 -45.83
N VAL A 516 9.42 15.07 -44.70
CA VAL A 516 9.90 13.73 -44.36
C VAL A 516 9.35 13.29 -43.02
N ASP A 517 9.10 11.99 -42.89
CA ASP A 517 8.77 11.39 -41.61
C ASP A 517 10.06 11.12 -40.81
N GLY A 518 9.99 11.30 -39.50
CA GLY A 518 11.11 11.13 -38.60
C GLY A 518 10.67 10.88 -37.16
N PRO A 519 11.59 10.58 -36.24
CA PRO A 519 11.23 10.27 -34.86
C PRO A 519 10.80 11.53 -34.10
N PRO A 520 9.56 11.59 -33.54
CA PRO A 520 9.09 12.79 -32.83
C PRO A 520 9.82 12.97 -31.49
N VAL A 521 10.14 11.86 -30.82
CA VAL A 521 10.92 11.78 -29.59
C VAL A 521 11.71 10.47 -29.63
N ILE A 522 13.01 10.55 -29.33
CA ILE A 522 13.85 9.36 -29.19
C ILE A 522 13.96 9.02 -27.72
N LYS A 523 13.35 7.90 -27.32
CA LYS A 523 13.48 7.35 -25.97
C LYS A 523 14.57 6.29 -25.94
N SER A 524 15.39 6.34 -24.91
CA SER A 524 16.39 5.31 -24.63
C SER A 524 16.37 4.91 -23.17
N GLU A 525 16.65 3.63 -22.94
CA GLU A 525 16.79 3.06 -21.60
C GLU A 525 18.01 2.14 -21.63
N ASN A 526 18.94 2.34 -20.69
CA ASN A 526 20.24 1.64 -20.67
C ASN A 526 20.98 1.69 -22.03
N ALA A 527 20.97 2.87 -22.66
CA ALA A 527 21.56 3.15 -23.98
C ALA A 527 20.97 2.33 -25.16
N ARG A 528 19.79 1.73 -25.00
CA ARG A 528 19.05 1.08 -26.09
C ARG A 528 17.82 1.88 -26.46
N LEU A 529 17.52 1.99 -27.76
CA LEU A 529 16.29 2.64 -28.22
C LEU A 529 15.08 1.82 -27.76
N ASN A 530 14.04 2.52 -27.34
CA ASN A 530 12.88 1.90 -26.71
C ASN A 530 11.58 2.55 -27.18
N GLY A 531 10.56 1.74 -27.39
CA GLY A 531 9.17 2.18 -27.60
C GLY A 531 8.29 1.62 -26.50
N TRP A 532 7.40 2.44 -25.94
CA TRP A 532 6.54 2.03 -24.83
C TRP A 532 5.11 1.81 -25.31
N SER A 533 4.53 0.71 -24.84
CA SER A 533 3.11 0.38 -25.02
C SER A 533 2.43 0.47 -23.67
N TYR A 534 1.49 1.39 -23.53
CA TYR A 534 0.69 1.58 -22.32
C TYR A 534 -0.58 0.76 -22.42
N VAL A 535 -0.86 -0.01 -21.38
CA VAL A 535 -1.99 -0.92 -21.31
C VAL A 535 -2.77 -0.61 -20.05
N ASP A 536 -4.02 -0.22 -20.22
CA ASP A 536 -4.96 -0.03 -19.11
C ASP A 536 -5.90 -1.24 -18.99
N ILE A 537 -6.21 -1.62 -17.75
CA ILE A 537 -6.97 -2.85 -17.44
C ILE A 537 -8.24 -2.52 -16.67
N THR A 538 -9.31 -3.25 -16.94
CA THR A 538 -10.62 -3.07 -16.30
C THR A 538 -11.28 -4.42 -16.00
N GLY A 539 -11.88 -4.53 -14.81
CA GLY A 539 -12.65 -5.70 -14.40
C GLY A 539 -11.84 -7.00 -14.27
N ARG A 540 -10.51 -6.91 -14.07
CA ARG A 540 -9.61 -8.06 -13.94
C ARG A 540 -8.37 -7.74 -13.11
N ASP A 541 -7.83 -8.75 -12.42
CA ASP A 541 -6.59 -8.62 -11.63
C ASP A 541 -5.34 -8.53 -12.52
N LEU A 542 -4.32 -7.84 -12.00
CA LEU A 542 -3.08 -7.53 -12.71
C LEU A 542 -2.31 -8.80 -13.10
N GLY A 543 -2.14 -9.75 -12.18
CA GLY A 543 -1.31 -10.91 -12.44
C GLY A 543 -1.90 -11.90 -13.42
N SER A 544 -3.19 -12.22 -13.32
CA SER A 544 -3.84 -13.12 -14.28
C SER A 544 -3.93 -12.49 -15.67
N TYR A 545 -4.18 -11.18 -15.74
CA TYR A 545 -4.16 -10.46 -17.01
C TYR A 545 -2.80 -10.54 -17.69
N VAL A 546 -1.71 -10.20 -16.99
CA VAL A 546 -0.37 -10.21 -17.58
C VAL A 546 0.07 -11.63 -17.98
N ALA A 547 -0.30 -12.66 -17.21
CA ALA A 547 0.00 -14.05 -17.58
C ALA A 547 -0.66 -14.46 -18.91
N GLU A 548 -1.95 -14.15 -19.10
CA GLU A 548 -2.65 -14.41 -20.37
C GLU A 548 -2.12 -13.54 -21.51
N ALA A 549 -1.85 -12.26 -21.24
CA ALA A 549 -1.31 -11.33 -22.22
C ALA A 549 0.09 -11.76 -22.70
N GLN A 550 0.97 -12.20 -21.78
CA GLN A 550 2.29 -12.75 -22.11
C GLN A 550 2.18 -13.97 -23.03
N GLN A 551 1.28 -14.90 -22.72
CA GLN A 551 1.06 -16.09 -23.55
C GLN A 551 0.51 -15.73 -24.93
N THR A 552 -0.43 -14.77 -24.98
CA THR A 552 -1.04 -14.32 -26.24
C THR A 552 -0.01 -13.61 -27.13
N VAL A 553 0.79 -12.72 -26.56
CA VAL A 553 1.88 -12.01 -27.26
C VAL A 553 2.94 -12.99 -27.75
N ALA A 554 3.37 -13.94 -26.92
CA ALA A 554 4.36 -14.95 -27.32
C ALA A 554 3.90 -15.84 -28.48
N ASN A 555 2.59 -16.08 -28.61
CA ASN A 555 2.03 -16.92 -29.68
C ASN A 555 1.73 -16.15 -30.96
N ARG A 556 1.45 -14.84 -30.90
CA ARG A 556 0.96 -14.04 -32.04
C ARG A 556 1.94 -12.99 -32.55
N VAL A 557 2.96 -12.62 -31.77
CA VAL A 557 3.93 -11.59 -32.14
C VAL A 557 5.32 -12.21 -32.32
N GLU A 558 5.79 -12.25 -33.56
CA GLU A 558 7.15 -12.71 -33.88
C GLU A 558 8.17 -11.58 -33.66
N LEU A 559 9.19 -11.82 -32.85
CA LEU A 559 10.25 -10.85 -32.57
C LEU A 559 11.46 -11.08 -33.48
N PRO A 560 11.90 -10.08 -34.26
CA PRO A 560 13.14 -10.17 -35.02
C PRO A 560 14.37 -10.24 -34.10
N ALA A 561 15.50 -10.71 -34.62
CA ALA A 561 16.75 -10.75 -33.87
C ALA A 561 17.18 -9.35 -33.41
N GLY A 562 17.64 -9.25 -32.15
CA GLY A 562 18.07 -7.99 -31.55
C GLY A 562 16.96 -7.17 -30.89
N TYR A 563 15.71 -7.64 -30.95
CA TYR A 563 14.56 -7.02 -30.27
C TYR A 563 14.17 -7.80 -29.02
N SER A 564 13.66 -7.10 -28.02
CA SER A 564 13.19 -7.71 -26.76
C SER A 564 11.98 -6.97 -26.23
N LEU A 565 11.07 -7.73 -25.62
CA LEU A 565 9.92 -7.21 -24.88
C LEU A 565 10.20 -7.33 -23.38
N ALA A 566 10.06 -6.23 -22.64
CA ALA A 566 10.07 -6.24 -21.19
C ALA A 566 8.72 -5.75 -20.65
N TRP A 567 8.12 -6.53 -19.76
CA TRP A 567 6.87 -6.17 -19.08
C TRP A 567 7.22 -5.36 -17.83
N SER A 568 6.71 -4.14 -17.75
CA SER A 568 7.01 -3.15 -16.71
C SER A 568 5.72 -2.49 -16.22
N GLY A 569 5.84 -1.42 -15.44
CA GLY A 569 4.74 -0.86 -14.65
C GLY A 569 4.63 -1.55 -13.29
N GLN A 570 3.41 -1.67 -12.76
CA GLN A 570 3.18 -2.25 -11.43
C GLN A 570 3.51 -3.75 -11.38
N TYR A 571 3.40 -4.44 -12.51
CA TYR A 571 3.69 -5.87 -12.62
C TYR A 571 5.15 -6.21 -12.24
N GLU A 572 6.12 -5.37 -12.62
CA GLU A 572 7.53 -5.58 -12.31
C GLU A 572 7.78 -5.61 -10.79
N TYR A 573 7.16 -4.67 -10.06
CA TYR A 573 7.23 -4.63 -8.60
C TYR A 573 6.43 -5.75 -7.95
N MET A 574 5.30 -6.14 -8.52
CA MET A 574 4.53 -7.29 -8.04
C MET A 574 5.35 -8.59 -8.09
N VAL A 575 6.05 -8.84 -9.20
CA VAL A 575 6.92 -10.02 -9.35
C VAL A 575 8.07 -9.96 -8.34
N ARG A 576 8.75 -8.81 -8.22
CA ARG A 576 9.83 -8.61 -7.25
C ARG A 576 9.36 -8.81 -5.81
N ALA A 577 8.24 -8.20 -5.44
CA ALA A 577 7.68 -8.33 -4.11
C ALA A 577 7.23 -9.77 -3.83
N LYS A 578 6.69 -10.49 -4.82
CA LYS A 578 6.36 -11.92 -4.70
C LYS A 578 7.60 -12.78 -4.43
N GLU A 579 8.68 -12.57 -5.18
CA GLU A 579 9.96 -13.26 -4.95
C GLU A 579 10.50 -12.99 -3.55
N ARG A 580 10.49 -11.73 -3.10
CA ARG A 580 10.90 -11.36 -1.74
C ARG A 580 9.99 -11.94 -0.68
N LEU A 581 8.67 -11.87 -0.84
CA LEU A 581 7.69 -12.46 0.10
C LEU A 581 7.84 -13.98 0.22
N SER A 582 8.20 -14.66 -0.88
CA SER A 582 8.48 -16.11 -0.87
C SER A 582 9.70 -16.48 -0.03
N LEU A 583 10.65 -15.55 0.17
CA LEU A 583 11.78 -15.68 1.09
C LEU A 583 11.42 -15.23 2.52
N VAL A 584 10.68 -14.13 2.64
CA VAL A 584 10.27 -13.53 3.92
C VAL A 584 9.44 -14.52 4.75
N GLY A 585 8.47 -15.21 4.15
CA GLY A 585 7.61 -16.17 4.85
C GLY A 585 8.40 -17.26 5.59
N PRO A 586 9.27 -18.03 4.92
CA PRO A 586 10.15 -19.01 5.55
C PRO A 586 11.07 -18.43 6.62
N VAL A 587 11.63 -17.23 6.42
CA VAL A 587 12.50 -16.58 7.42
C VAL A 587 11.69 -16.20 8.67
N THR A 588 10.49 -15.63 8.52
CA THR A 588 9.58 -15.36 9.64
C THR A 588 9.27 -16.65 10.40
N LEU A 589 8.97 -17.73 9.69
CA LEU A 589 8.69 -19.03 10.29
C LEU A 589 9.88 -19.56 11.09
N ALA A 590 11.10 -19.45 10.54
CA ALA A 590 12.33 -19.87 11.19
C ALA A 590 12.61 -19.06 12.47
N ILE A 591 12.39 -17.74 12.45
CA ILE A 591 12.51 -16.87 13.62
C ILE A 591 11.49 -17.27 14.69
N ILE A 592 10.22 -17.49 14.31
CA ILE A 592 9.17 -17.95 15.22
C ILE A 592 9.56 -19.29 15.87
N VAL A 593 9.97 -20.27 15.07
CA VAL A 593 10.40 -21.59 15.56
C VAL A 593 11.57 -21.48 16.52
N LEU A 594 12.57 -20.64 16.20
CA LEU A 594 13.72 -20.41 17.07
C LEU A 594 13.30 -19.81 18.41
N LEU A 595 12.47 -18.77 18.40
CA LEU A 595 12.01 -18.10 19.63
C LEU A 595 11.11 -19.01 20.48
N LEU A 596 10.21 -19.77 19.86
CA LEU A 596 9.40 -20.77 20.55
C LEU A 596 10.26 -21.86 21.17
N TYR A 597 11.30 -22.31 20.46
CA TYR A 597 12.23 -23.29 21.00
C TYR A 597 13.05 -22.74 22.17
N LEU A 598 13.46 -21.47 22.12
CA LEU A 598 14.15 -20.83 23.25
C LEU A 598 13.26 -20.71 24.49
N ASN A 599 11.96 -20.50 24.31
CA ASN A 599 10.98 -20.41 25.40
C ASN A 599 10.68 -21.79 26.02
N PHE A 600 10.20 -22.75 25.22
CA PHE A 600 9.74 -24.05 25.73
C PHE A 600 10.83 -25.12 25.84
N ARG A 601 11.94 -24.96 25.12
CA ARG A 601 13.06 -25.93 25.03
C ARG A 601 12.65 -27.34 24.64
N ARG A 602 11.49 -27.49 23.97
CA ARG A 602 10.89 -28.77 23.59
C ARG A 602 10.30 -28.70 22.19
N PHE A 603 10.85 -29.48 21.26
CA PHE A 603 10.38 -29.50 19.87
C PHE A 603 8.90 -29.90 19.71
N ALA A 604 8.38 -30.78 20.57
CA ALA A 604 6.97 -31.18 20.50
C ALA A 604 6.02 -30.01 20.77
N GLU A 605 6.34 -29.19 21.77
CA GLU A 605 5.56 -28.00 22.15
C GLU A 605 5.60 -26.95 21.03
N VAL A 606 6.79 -26.75 20.42
CA VAL A 606 6.95 -25.90 19.23
C VAL A 606 6.10 -26.43 18.08
N ALA A 607 6.17 -27.72 17.75
CA ALA A 607 5.42 -28.31 16.64
C ALA A 607 3.90 -28.21 16.81
N ILE A 608 3.39 -28.34 18.05
CA ILE A 608 1.96 -28.16 18.35
C ILE A 608 1.53 -26.71 18.06
N ILE A 609 2.32 -25.72 18.47
CA ILE A 609 2.03 -24.31 18.20
C ILE A 609 2.16 -24.01 16.70
N MET A 610 3.19 -24.51 16.02
CA MET A 610 3.34 -24.31 14.57
C MET A 610 2.18 -24.94 13.77
N GLY A 611 1.58 -26.01 14.28
CA GLY A 611 0.40 -26.64 13.68
C GLY A 611 -0.85 -25.75 13.64
N THR A 612 -0.93 -24.69 14.46
CA THR A 612 -2.06 -23.75 14.42
C THR A 612 -1.90 -22.66 13.37
N LEU A 613 -0.69 -22.43 12.87
CA LEU A 613 -0.44 -21.34 11.93
C LEU A 613 -1.18 -21.51 10.58
N PRO A 614 -1.16 -22.68 9.90
CA PRO A 614 -1.94 -22.89 8.69
C PRO A 614 -3.46 -22.70 8.90
N MET A 615 -3.93 -23.02 10.11
CA MET A 615 -5.33 -22.86 10.50
C MET A 615 -5.74 -21.39 10.64
N ALA A 616 -4.82 -20.53 11.09
CA ALA A 616 -5.02 -19.08 11.12
C ALA A 616 -5.09 -18.50 9.69
N LEU A 617 -4.20 -18.92 8.79
CA LEU A 617 -4.15 -18.39 7.42
C LEU A 617 -5.48 -18.58 6.66
N ILE A 618 -6.17 -19.71 6.87
CA ILE A 618 -7.44 -20.02 6.21
C ILE A 618 -8.51 -18.98 6.47
N GLY A 619 -8.70 -18.56 7.73
CA GLY A 619 -9.72 -17.57 8.05
C GLY A 619 -9.47 -16.24 7.35
N GLY A 620 -8.19 -15.85 7.22
CA GLY A 620 -7.80 -14.68 6.45
C GLY A 620 -8.12 -14.84 4.96
N ILE A 621 -7.78 -15.99 4.36
CA ILE A 621 -8.05 -16.29 2.94
C ILE A 621 -9.55 -16.26 2.64
N TRP A 622 -10.39 -16.85 3.50
CA TRP A 622 -11.85 -16.80 3.34
C TRP A 622 -12.39 -15.39 3.42
N LEU A 623 -11.92 -14.58 4.37
CA LEU A 623 -12.41 -13.22 4.49
C LEU A 623 -12.02 -12.37 3.28
N LEU A 624 -10.82 -12.57 2.72
CA LEU A 624 -10.43 -11.93 1.46
C LEU A 624 -11.36 -12.32 0.32
N TYR A 625 -11.68 -13.61 0.19
CA TYR A 625 -12.60 -14.10 -0.84
C TYR A 625 -14.02 -13.54 -0.69
N LEU A 626 -14.55 -13.47 0.53
CA LEU A 626 -15.87 -12.92 0.80
C LEU A 626 -15.96 -11.40 0.56
N LEU A 627 -14.84 -10.68 0.71
CA LEU A 627 -14.74 -9.24 0.50
C LEU A 627 -14.30 -8.87 -0.93
N ASP A 628 -14.11 -9.86 -1.81
CA ASP A 628 -13.61 -9.67 -3.18
C ASP A 628 -12.25 -8.93 -3.21
N TYR A 629 -11.33 -9.35 -2.34
CA TYR A 629 -10.02 -8.74 -2.20
C TYR A 629 -8.93 -9.59 -2.87
N ASP A 630 -8.19 -8.99 -3.80
CA ASP A 630 -6.99 -9.58 -4.40
C ASP A 630 -5.82 -9.75 -3.43
N LEU A 631 -4.95 -10.70 -3.76
CA LEU A 631 -3.69 -10.92 -3.07
C LEU A 631 -2.70 -9.79 -3.43
N SER A 632 -2.27 -9.03 -2.44
CA SER A 632 -1.33 -7.91 -2.58
C SER A 632 -0.21 -7.94 -1.54
N VAL A 633 0.78 -7.06 -1.69
CA VAL A 633 1.84 -6.91 -0.68
C VAL A 633 1.25 -6.51 0.68
N ALA A 634 0.21 -5.68 0.69
CA ALA A 634 -0.51 -5.29 1.91
C ALA A 634 -1.13 -6.50 2.62
N VAL A 635 -1.78 -7.39 1.87
CA VAL A 635 -2.35 -8.64 2.38
C VAL A 635 -1.25 -9.55 2.93
N GLY A 636 -0.12 -9.67 2.23
CA GLY A 636 1.03 -10.45 2.68
C GLY A 636 1.58 -9.98 4.04
N VAL A 637 1.71 -8.66 4.23
CA VAL A 637 2.11 -8.07 5.52
C VAL A 637 1.07 -8.36 6.61
N GLY A 638 -0.23 -8.32 6.27
CA GLY A 638 -1.31 -8.73 7.17
C GLY A 638 -1.21 -10.19 7.64
N PHE A 639 -0.89 -11.13 6.74
CA PHE A 639 -0.67 -12.53 7.11
C PHE A 639 0.56 -12.74 8.00
N ILE A 640 1.64 -11.99 7.77
CA ILE A 640 2.81 -12.00 8.67
C ILE A 640 2.40 -11.50 10.06
N ALA A 641 1.48 -10.53 10.14
CA ALA A 641 1.04 -9.97 11.43
C ALA A 641 0.17 -10.98 12.17
N LEU A 642 -0.76 -11.60 11.45
CA LEU A 642 -1.58 -12.69 11.93
C LEU A 642 -0.72 -13.84 12.46
N ALA A 643 0.37 -14.20 11.77
CA ALA A 643 1.23 -15.31 12.17
C ALA A 643 1.79 -15.12 13.59
N GLY A 644 2.29 -13.92 13.91
CA GLY A 644 2.79 -13.60 15.24
C GLY A 644 1.70 -13.71 16.32
N VAL A 645 0.51 -13.17 16.06
CA VAL A 645 -0.61 -13.18 17.01
C VAL A 645 -1.19 -14.59 17.20
N ALA A 646 -1.32 -15.37 16.12
CA ALA A 646 -1.79 -16.76 16.19
C ALA A 646 -0.84 -17.64 17.03
N VAL A 647 0.46 -17.40 16.90
CA VAL A 647 1.48 -18.06 17.73
C VAL A 647 1.32 -17.66 19.20
N GLU A 648 1.11 -16.38 19.50
CA GLU A 648 0.84 -15.91 20.86
C GLU A 648 -0.34 -16.66 21.49
N ILE A 649 -1.50 -16.73 20.82
CA ILE A 649 -2.67 -17.46 21.34
C ILE A 649 -2.31 -18.93 21.65
N GLY A 650 -1.55 -19.57 20.75
CA GLY A 650 -1.08 -20.94 20.93
C GLY A 650 -0.13 -21.11 22.11
N VAL A 651 0.84 -20.19 22.28
CA VAL A 651 1.78 -20.15 23.41
C VAL A 651 1.01 -20.10 24.72
N VAL A 652 0.06 -19.18 24.85
CA VAL A 652 -0.62 -19.02 26.14
C VAL A 652 -1.55 -20.21 26.43
N MET A 653 -2.23 -20.77 25.42
CA MET A 653 -3.00 -22.02 25.61
C MET A 653 -2.12 -23.15 26.15
N LEU A 654 -0.92 -23.32 25.58
CA LEU A 654 -0.01 -24.39 25.98
C LEU A 654 0.56 -24.19 27.39
N VAL A 655 0.80 -22.94 27.82
CA VAL A 655 1.25 -22.62 29.18
C VAL A 655 0.22 -23.10 30.21
N TYR A 656 -1.07 -22.80 30.01
CA TYR A 656 -2.13 -23.21 30.95
C TYR A 656 -2.32 -24.73 30.97
N LEU A 657 -2.26 -25.40 29.81
CA LEU A 657 -2.31 -26.87 29.75
C LEU A 657 -1.13 -27.51 30.51
N ASN A 658 0.07 -26.95 30.37
CA ASN A 658 1.24 -27.40 31.11
C ASN A 658 1.12 -27.14 32.63
N GLN A 659 0.54 -26.01 33.04
CA GLN A 659 0.27 -25.71 34.46
C GLN A 659 -0.77 -26.68 35.05
N ALA A 660 -1.86 -26.97 34.33
CA ALA A 660 -2.88 -27.91 34.77
C ALA A 660 -2.32 -29.33 34.94
N ILE A 661 -1.47 -29.79 34.02
CA ILE A 661 -0.75 -31.06 34.17
C ILE A 661 0.18 -31.05 35.37
N ARG A 662 0.93 -29.96 35.61
CA ARG A 662 1.82 -29.87 36.79
C ARG A 662 1.03 -29.95 38.10
N ARG A 663 -0.14 -29.32 38.15
CA ARG A 663 -1.04 -29.37 39.32
C ARG A 663 -1.53 -30.80 39.56
N GLN A 664 -2.06 -31.47 38.53
CA GLN A 664 -2.48 -32.87 38.66
C GLN A 664 -1.31 -33.81 39.01
N LYS A 665 -0.11 -33.53 38.50
CA LYS A 665 1.11 -34.27 38.89
C LYS A 665 1.45 -34.10 40.37
N SER A 666 1.37 -32.88 40.89
CA SER A 666 1.58 -32.64 42.33
C SER A 666 0.55 -33.34 43.21
N VAL A 667 -0.73 -33.38 42.78
CA VAL A 667 -1.79 -34.11 43.49
C VAL A 667 -1.49 -35.61 43.49
N ALA A 668 -1.17 -36.19 42.32
CA ALA A 668 -0.81 -37.60 42.20
C ALA A 668 0.44 -37.97 43.03
N GLU A 669 1.46 -37.10 43.06
CA GLU A 669 2.66 -37.27 43.90
C GLU A 669 2.33 -37.21 45.40
N THR A 670 1.39 -36.35 45.81
CA THR A 670 0.92 -36.25 47.21
C THR A 670 0.08 -37.47 47.62
N GLU A 671 -0.65 -38.04 46.67
CA GLU A 671 -1.46 -39.26 46.83
C GLU A 671 -0.65 -40.56 46.63
N GLY A 672 0.65 -40.46 46.29
CA GLY A 672 1.54 -41.60 46.09
C GLY A 672 1.20 -42.47 44.87
N ARG A 673 0.50 -41.91 43.87
CA ARG A 673 0.05 -42.62 42.67
C ARG A 673 0.71 -42.07 41.40
N GLU A 674 0.80 -42.92 40.38
CA GLU A 674 1.23 -42.48 39.05
C GLU A 674 0.11 -41.74 38.32
N LEU A 675 0.49 -40.95 37.32
CA LEU A 675 -0.41 -40.10 36.54
C LEU A 675 -1.20 -40.97 35.55
N THR A 676 -2.52 -41.03 35.69
CA THR A 676 -3.40 -41.84 34.83
C THR A 676 -3.87 -41.06 33.60
N ASP A 677 -4.37 -41.77 32.58
CA ASP A 677 -4.97 -41.13 31.38
C ASP A 677 -6.18 -40.25 31.76
N GLU A 678 -6.88 -40.59 32.83
CA GLU A 678 -8.03 -39.82 33.34
C GLU A 678 -7.59 -38.50 33.96
N ASP A 679 -6.45 -38.48 34.68
CA ASP A 679 -5.85 -37.24 35.18
C ASP A 679 -5.40 -36.33 34.04
N VAL A 680 -4.85 -36.90 32.94
CA VAL A 680 -4.47 -36.10 31.77
C VAL A 680 -5.70 -35.49 31.12
N ARG A 681 -6.81 -36.25 30.99
CA ARG A 681 -8.07 -35.72 30.45
C ARG A 681 -8.65 -34.63 31.34
N GLN A 682 -8.62 -34.81 32.66
CA GLN A 682 -9.09 -33.82 33.61
C GLN A 682 -8.20 -32.56 33.59
N ALA A 683 -6.88 -32.72 33.53
CA ALA A 683 -5.95 -31.61 33.38
C ALA A 683 -6.18 -30.82 32.08
N VAL A 684 -6.43 -31.52 30.97
CA VAL A 684 -6.73 -30.87 29.69
C VAL A 684 -8.07 -30.13 29.74
N LEU A 685 -9.09 -30.72 30.36
CA LEU A 685 -10.40 -30.08 30.53
C LEU A 685 -10.30 -28.82 31.41
N GLU A 686 -9.67 -28.94 32.59
CA GLU A 686 -9.47 -27.82 33.51
C GLU A 686 -8.63 -26.72 32.85
N GLY A 687 -7.48 -27.08 32.26
CA GLY A 687 -6.59 -26.14 31.60
C GLY A 687 -7.24 -25.42 30.42
N ALA A 688 -8.08 -26.12 29.64
CA ALA A 688 -8.80 -25.53 28.52
C ALA A 688 -9.92 -24.59 28.97
N LEU A 689 -10.74 -24.98 29.95
CA LEU A 689 -11.83 -24.15 30.49
C LEU A 689 -11.29 -22.86 31.12
N LEU A 690 -10.20 -22.96 31.87
CA LEU A 690 -9.54 -21.82 32.50
C LEU A 690 -8.98 -20.78 31.50
N ARG A 691 -8.85 -21.15 30.22
CA ARG A 691 -8.23 -20.30 29.20
C ARG A 691 -9.23 -19.68 28.22
N VAL A 692 -10.47 -20.19 28.16
CA VAL A 692 -11.53 -19.64 27.29
C VAL A 692 -11.69 -18.15 27.49
N ARG A 693 -11.82 -17.70 28.74
CA ARG A 693 -12.02 -16.29 29.06
C ARG A 693 -10.87 -15.40 28.60
N PRO A 694 -9.61 -15.63 29.02
CA PRO A 694 -8.48 -14.84 28.53
C PRO A 694 -8.37 -14.82 27.00
N ILE A 695 -8.45 -15.99 26.32
CA ILE A 695 -8.34 -16.05 24.85
C ILE A 695 -9.47 -15.27 24.18
N MET A 696 -10.71 -15.48 24.60
CA MET A 696 -11.85 -14.79 24.01
C MET A 696 -11.79 -13.28 24.24
N MET A 697 -11.26 -12.83 25.38
CA MET A 697 -11.07 -11.41 25.65
C MET A 697 -10.01 -10.80 24.72
N THR A 698 -8.84 -11.43 24.59
CA THR A 698 -7.78 -11.02 23.67
C THR A 698 -8.28 -10.96 22.23
N VAL A 699 -8.94 -12.02 21.79
CA VAL A 699 -9.45 -12.14 20.42
C VAL A 699 -10.53 -11.10 20.16
N ALA A 700 -11.45 -10.89 21.12
CA ALA A 700 -12.46 -9.85 21.01
C ALA A 700 -11.82 -8.46 20.96
N ALA A 701 -10.80 -8.17 21.77
CA ALA A 701 -10.09 -6.90 21.76
C ALA A 701 -9.37 -6.66 20.42
N ILE A 702 -8.71 -7.67 19.87
CA ILE A 702 -8.02 -7.57 18.57
C ILE A 702 -9.01 -7.42 17.43
N ILE A 703 -10.04 -8.26 17.36
CA ILE A 703 -11.06 -8.17 16.29
C ILE A 703 -11.80 -6.84 16.39
N ALA A 704 -12.29 -6.47 17.57
CA ALA A 704 -13.05 -5.25 17.76
C ALA A 704 -12.17 -4.00 17.57
N GLY A 705 -10.88 -4.08 17.92
CA GLY A 705 -9.90 -3.04 17.62
C GLY A 705 -9.67 -2.88 16.12
N LEU A 706 -9.52 -3.97 15.36
CA LEU A 706 -9.26 -3.88 13.91
C LEU A 706 -10.51 -3.63 13.05
N LEU A 707 -11.70 -3.87 13.59
CA LEU A 707 -12.97 -3.75 12.85
C LEU A 707 -13.25 -2.31 12.37
N PRO A 708 -13.06 -1.25 13.18
CA PRO A 708 -13.12 0.15 12.73
C PRO A 708 -12.25 0.46 11.52
N ILE A 709 -11.05 -0.12 11.44
CA ILE A 709 -10.15 0.07 10.30
C ILE A 709 -10.62 -0.71 9.07
N MET A 710 -11.07 -1.94 9.28
CA MET A 710 -11.51 -2.82 8.19
C MET A 710 -12.82 -2.35 7.55
N LEU A 711 -13.74 -1.79 8.33
CA LEU A 711 -15.02 -1.28 7.83
C LEU A 711 -14.98 0.23 7.52
N GLY A 712 -14.06 0.96 8.13
CA GLY A 712 -13.93 2.41 8.00
C GLY A 712 -13.66 2.85 6.57
N GLY A 713 -14.34 3.91 6.12
CA GLY A 713 -14.02 4.61 4.87
C GLY A 713 -13.11 5.82 5.11
N GLY A 714 -12.72 6.49 4.03
CA GLY A 714 -11.88 7.69 4.09
C GLY A 714 -10.57 7.50 3.34
N THR A 715 -9.81 8.58 3.20
CA THR A 715 -8.56 8.58 2.45
C THR A 715 -7.54 7.62 3.09
N GLY A 716 -7.04 6.66 2.31
CA GLY A 716 -6.04 5.70 2.75
C GLY A 716 -6.59 4.48 3.46
N ALA A 717 -7.91 4.38 3.60
CA ALA A 717 -8.56 3.21 4.17
C ALA A 717 -8.33 1.97 3.29
N GLU A 718 -8.19 2.11 1.97
CA GLU A 718 -8.06 0.99 1.02
C GLU A 718 -6.86 0.10 1.38
N VAL A 719 -5.71 0.69 1.63
CA VAL A 719 -4.50 -0.05 2.04
C VAL A 719 -4.72 -0.71 3.41
N MET A 720 -5.27 0.04 4.36
CA MET A 720 -5.45 -0.44 5.73
C MET A 720 -6.45 -1.60 5.84
N ARG A 721 -7.53 -1.57 5.07
CA ARG A 721 -8.51 -2.66 4.96
C ARG A 721 -7.87 -3.96 4.47
N ARG A 722 -6.97 -3.87 3.48
CA ARG A 722 -6.26 -5.04 2.94
C ARG A 722 -5.24 -5.63 3.93
N ILE A 723 -4.68 -4.83 4.82
CA ILE A 723 -3.79 -5.31 5.89
C ILE A 723 -4.60 -5.92 7.05
N ALA A 724 -5.73 -5.31 7.41
CA ALA A 724 -6.55 -5.72 8.55
C ALA A 724 -7.38 -6.99 8.27
N ALA A 725 -7.90 -7.18 7.05
CA ALA A 725 -8.77 -8.31 6.73
C ALA A 725 -8.12 -9.69 7.00
N PRO A 726 -6.87 -9.97 6.59
CA PRO A 726 -6.20 -11.23 6.94
C PRO A 726 -6.13 -11.46 8.45
N MET A 727 -5.88 -10.41 9.24
CA MET A 727 -5.84 -10.50 10.68
C MET A 727 -7.22 -10.78 11.28
N VAL A 728 -8.26 -10.03 10.91
CA VAL A 728 -9.61 -10.23 11.44
C VAL A 728 -10.14 -11.63 11.11
N GLY A 729 -10.08 -12.03 9.84
CA GLY A 729 -10.55 -13.35 9.41
C GLY A 729 -9.72 -14.47 10.04
N GLY A 730 -8.40 -14.30 10.06
CA GLY A 730 -7.49 -15.30 10.61
C GLY A 730 -7.58 -15.45 12.12
N MET A 731 -7.90 -14.38 12.84
CA MET A 731 -8.12 -14.44 14.30
C MET A 731 -9.36 -15.25 14.66
N ILE A 732 -10.43 -15.17 13.84
CA ILE A 732 -11.63 -15.99 14.03
C ILE A 732 -11.28 -17.47 13.88
N SER A 733 -10.63 -17.86 12.78
CA SER A 733 -10.27 -19.27 12.56
C SER A 733 -9.21 -19.75 13.54
N ALA A 734 -8.19 -18.93 13.83
CA ALA A 734 -7.14 -19.24 14.80
C ALA A 734 -7.73 -19.53 16.18
N THR A 735 -8.72 -18.76 16.63
CA THR A 735 -9.33 -18.94 17.95
C THR A 735 -10.11 -20.24 18.05
N VAL A 736 -11.03 -20.46 17.11
CA VAL A 736 -11.86 -21.67 17.08
C VAL A 736 -10.98 -22.92 16.99
N LEU A 737 -10.00 -22.90 16.09
CA LEU A 737 -9.15 -24.05 15.84
C LEU A 737 -8.12 -24.22 16.97
N THR A 738 -7.58 -23.16 17.57
CA THR A 738 -6.63 -23.30 18.70
C THR A 738 -7.29 -23.88 19.94
N LEU A 739 -8.51 -23.43 20.27
CA LEU A 739 -9.28 -23.96 21.40
C LEU A 739 -9.69 -25.44 21.22
N ILE A 740 -9.62 -25.98 20.01
CA ILE A 740 -10.02 -27.35 19.69
C ILE A 740 -8.79 -28.24 19.43
N VAL A 741 -7.91 -27.80 18.54
CA VAL A 741 -6.78 -28.58 18.00
C VAL A 741 -5.65 -28.71 19.02
N ILE A 742 -5.29 -27.65 19.77
CA ILE A 742 -4.21 -27.74 20.76
C ILE A 742 -4.55 -28.75 21.86
N PRO A 743 -5.74 -28.71 22.52
CA PRO A 743 -6.12 -29.72 23.51
C PRO A 743 -6.08 -31.15 22.96
N ALA A 744 -6.59 -31.37 21.74
CA ALA A 744 -6.59 -32.69 21.12
C ALA A 744 -5.17 -33.22 20.85
N LEU A 745 -4.29 -32.38 20.29
CA LEU A 745 -2.88 -32.72 20.05
C LEU A 745 -2.14 -32.98 21.35
N PHE A 746 -2.36 -32.13 22.35
CA PHE A 746 -1.69 -32.21 23.65
C PHE A 746 -2.12 -33.46 24.42
N LEU A 747 -3.41 -33.81 24.40
CA LEU A 747 -3.94 -35.04 24.98
C LEU A 747 -3.31 -36.28 24.34
N LEU A 748 -3.24 -36.34 23.00
CA LEU A 748 -2.63 -37.48 22.28
C LEU A 748 -1.12 -37.59 22.52
N TRP A 749 -0.44 -36.47 22.70
CA TRP A 749 0.99 -36.43 22.98
C TRP A 749 1.29 -36.91 24.41
N ARG A 750 0.58 -36.36 25.41
CA ARG A 750 0.79 -36.70 26.83
C ARG A 750 0.23 -38.06 27.22
N GLY A 751 -0.91 -38.47 26.65
CA GLY A 751 -1.48 -39.80 26.87
C GLY A 751 -0.54 -40.92 26.42
N ARG A 752 0.24 -40.73 25.34
CA ARG A 752 1.28 -41.68 24.91
C ARG A 752 2.48 -41.75 25.84
N ALA A 753 2.77 -40.68 26.56
CA ALA A 753 3.89 -40.60 27.50
C ALA A 753 3.54 -41.13 28.91
N ALA A 754 2.24 -41.26 29.24
CA ALA A 754 1.77 -41.88 30.48
C ALA A 754 1.63 -43.42 30.36
N THR A 755 1.52 -43.95 29.15
CA THR A 755 1.47 -45.40 28.86
C THR A 755 2.85 -46.06 28.67
N ARG A 756 3.95 -45.31 28.80
CA ARG A 756 5.33 -45.80 28.76
C ARG A 756 6.01 -45.45 30.06
#